data_AF-A0A3N4P2I6-F1
#
_entry.id   AF-A0A3N4P2I6-F1
#
_cell.length_a   1.000
_cell.length_b   1.000
_cell.length_c   1.000
_cell.angle_alpha   90.00
_cell.angle_beta   90.00
_cell.angle_gamma   90.00
#
_symmetry.space_group_name_H-M   'P 1'
#
loop_
_entity.id
_entity.type
_entity.pdbx_description
1 polymer ?
#
loop_
_entity_poly.entity_id
_entity_poly.type
_entity_poly.pdbx_seq_one_letter_code
_entity_poly.pdbx_strand_id
1 'polypeptide(L)'
;MHLKSYYSILFFLLVSLFGHTQNGSSKETTNQAYCPLSEIKIAPNFTTKNNSINSITIKITNGYQKNNDLLKLTDALNHLSISSRWIVAKGELALTANENKPLSAEKWISAVRNVVFTNNNPQVSGKRTFSISVNKNTIKTQLFVPTVIEVISAERCGPGSVTLTAKAEGDVYWYDSPTLGVPIFRGENFITPFLSNTTTYYVVSGTSDCLDGKRTPITATILNIPTAQKKTKLVNCDEDGVADGFTFFNLKEATNFITLGYTDDVNISYYLTEADAQTKRNAIKNPDTFSNENAITVYARIENKVGCYVISDLILSVSTTSFPESYHRNLVGCDNDMVNDGITAFDLTMAGTDFIAQFPTEQNLEVSYYRSFIDAQLEKNRILNETNYFNKTPYNETLFVRVENKDNGACFGIGAHLTLTVMPTPEFKVKPTEILCWEEGSVTLDILEPKDSYRYEWFKDGVFVGNTRTLKVKEGGEYKVVGISTYGCRSIPRTINVREVNIAEVSFDDIMINQDISSNTITINDKNLGLGDYEYALDSIEGAYQTQPIFKNVSSGNHTIYIREKHQCGTSNIKVTVLEYPRVFTPNNDGIDDYWQITEGLDAKLYTITNLSIYNQLGKLVAEINPFDIGWDGNSKGKPLPEGEYSFAITLIDKSGKKQERKGNFKLNRN
;
A
#
# COMPACT_ATOMS: atom_id res chain seq x y z
N MET A 1 1.92 49.20 16.98
CA MET A 1 0.96 49.61 18.01
C MET A 1 1.10 48.66 19.21
N HIS A 2 1.94 49.00 20.19
CA HIS A 2 1.75 48.75 21.62
C HIS A 2 2.99 49.24 22.40
N LEU A 3 2.74 50.15 23.33
CA LEU A 3 3.66 50.78 24.28
C LEU A 3 4.24 49.79 25.31
N LYS A 4 5.46 50.11 25.79
CA LYS A 4 6.03 50.02 27.17
C LYS A 4 7.55 49.75 27.04
N SER A 5 8.48 50.25 27.84
CA SER A 5 8.55 51.23 28.93
C SER A 5 10.06 51.34 29.21
N TYR A 6 10.66 52.54 29.10
CA TYR A 6 12.06 52.78 29.51
C TYR A 6 12.04 53.62 30.78
N TYR A 7 12.55 53.06 31.88
CA TYR A 7 12.90 53.80 33.10
C TYR A 7 14.43 53.95 33.14
N SER A 8 14.91 55.17 32.93
CA SER A 8 16.28 55.59 33.24
C SER A 8 16.36 55.97 34.72
N ILE A 9 17.24 55.32 35.48
CA ILE A 9 17.60 55.74 36.84
C ILE A 9 18.99 56.38 36.78
N LEU A 10 18.97 57.68 37.01
CA LEU A 10 20.11 58.56 37.30
C LEU A 10 20.57 58.26 38.74
N PHE A 11 21.86 58.02 39.00
CA PHE A 11 22.40 58.04 40.36
C PHE A 11 23.65 58.92 40.46
N PHE A 12 23.54 59.90 41.35
CA PHE A 12 24.47 60.98 41.63
C PHE A 12 25.69 60.50 42.43
N LEU A 13 26.84 61.10 42.15
CA LEU A 13 28.01 61.18 43.03
C LEU A 13 27.61 61.84 44.37
N LEU A 14 28.00 61.21 45.48
CA LEU A 14 28.10 61.87 46.79
C LEU A 14 29.34 61.37 47.52
N VAL A 15 30.34 62.26 47.58
CA VAL A 15 31.52 62.19 48.42
C VAL A 15 31.09 62.42 49.86
N SER A 16 31.43 61.50 50.77
CA SER A 16 31.38 61.74 52.21
C SER A 16 32.76 61.55 52.84
N LEU A 17 33.30 62.66 53.31
CA LEU A 17 34.40 62.74 54.26
C LEU A 17 33.85 62.35 55.64
N PHE A 18 34.39 61.29 56.24
CA PHE A 18 34.37 61.12 57.69
C PHE A 18 35.73 60.59 58.16
N GLY A 19 36.41 61.42 58.95
CA GLY A 19 37.58 61.00 59.72
C GLY A 19 37.19 59.95 60.75
N HIS A 20 38.02 58.91 60.86
CA HIS A 20 38.00 57.99 61.98
C HIS A 20 39.35 58.05 62.69
N THR A 21 39.27 58.34 63.98
CA THR A 21 40.35 58.27 64.96
C THR A 21 40.87 56.84 65.05
N GLN A 22 42.20 56.70 64.95
CA GLN A 22 42.86 55.41 65.14
C GLN A 22 42.78 54.98 66.60
N ASN A 23 42.23 53.79 66.84
CA ASN A 23 42.46 53.04 68.06
C ASN A 23 42.92 51.63 67.69
N GLY A 24 44.05 51.21 68.24
CA GLY A 24 44.82 50.05 67.78
C GLY A 24 44.14 48.71 68.05
N SER A 25 44.08 47.88 67.01
CA SER A 25 43.90 46.43 67.10
C SER A 25 44.56 45.75 65.89
N SER A 26 45.17 44.60 66.14
CA SER A 26 45.86 43.64 65.27
C SER A 26 45.95 43.93 63.75
N LYS A 27 47.18 44.18 63.28
CA LYS A 27 47.59 44.24 61.86
C LYS A 27 47.02 43.10 61.01
N GLU A 28 46.53 43.50 59.84
CA GLU A 28 45.82 42.76 58.79
C GLU A 28 46.50 41.47 58.30
N THR A 29 45.65 40.52 57.90
CA THR A 29 46.02 39.29 57.18
C THR A 29 46.32 39.67 55.73
N THR A 30 47.58 39.61 55.28
CA THR A 30 47.88 39.78 53.85
C THR A 30 47.48 38.50 53.11
N ASN A 31 46.51 38.61 52.21
CA ASN A 31 46.18 37.57 51.23
C ASN A 31 46.97 37.84 49.96
N GLN A 32 47.84 36.91 49.56
CA GLN A 32 48.71 37.09 48.41
C GLN A 32 48.57 35.90 47.44
N ALA A 33 48.48 36.19 46.13
CA ALA A 33 48.47 35.16 45.10
C ALA A 33 49.86 34.49 45.00
N TYR A 34 49.88 33.19 44.74
CA TYR A 34 51.07 32.35 44.69
C TYR A 34 51.12 31.49 43.43
N CYS A 35 52.31 31.37 42.82
CA CYS A 35 52.55 30.53 41.66
C CYS A 35 53.22 29.23 42.07
N PRO A 36 52.69 28.07 41.67
CA PRO A 36 53.38 26.79 41.82
C PRO A 36 54.83 26.87 41.34
N LEU A 37 55.74 26.13 41.98
CA LEU A 37 57.17 26.05 41.62
C LEU A 37 57.99 27.35 41.80
N SER A 38 57.38 28.46 42.23
CA SER A 38 58.13 29.69 42.56
C SER A 38 58.33 29.87 44.07
N GLU A 39 59.31 30.69 44.44
CA GLU A 39 59.49 31.15 45.83
C GLU A 39 58.68 32.43 46.06
N ILE A 40 57.97 32.53 47.19
CA ILE A 40 57.26 33.75 47.59
C ILE A 40 57.50 34.09 49.06
N LYS A 41 57.77 35.36 49.36
CA LYS A 41 57.90 35.81 50.75
C LYS A 41 56.54 35.76 51.44
N ILE A 42 56.44 35.03 52.55
CA ILE A 42 55.15 34.86 53.25
C ILE A 42 54.77 36.08 54.11
N ALA A 43 55.74 36.87 54.57
CA ALA A 43 55.48 38.00 55.46
C ALA A 43 56.50 39.15 55.26
N PRO A 44 56.59 39.73 54.05
CA PRO A 44 57.57 40.77 53.74
C PRO A 44 57.42 42.05 54.59
N ASN A 45 56.22 42.30 55.13
CA ASN A 45 55.91 43.46 55.97
C ASN A 45 55.89 43.14 57.47
N PHE A 46 56.43 41.99 57.87
CA PHE A 46 56.45 41.57 59.27
C PHE A 46 57.12 42.62 60.17
N THR A 47 56.55 42.83 61.37
CA THR A 47 57.07 43.73 62.40
C THR A 47 56.72 43.18 63.78
N THR A 48 57.61 43.31 64.75
CA THR A 48 57.34 42.96 66.16
C THR A 48 57.99 44.01 67.09
N LYS A 49 57.34 44.31 68.23
CA LYS A 49 57.86 45.22 69.28
C LYS A 49 58.56 44.47 70.42
N ASN A 50 58.73 43.16 70.28
CA ASN A 50 59.21 42.31 71.35
C ASN A 50 60.73 42.17 71.29
N ASN A 51 61.42 42.66 72.33
CA ASN A 51 62.88 42.78 72.38
C ASN A 51 63.58 41.60 73.07
N SER A 52 62.86 40.54 73.44
CA SER A 52 63.43 39.34 74.07
C SER A 52 62.82 38.08 73.48
N ILE A 53 63.30 37.72 72.28
CA ILE A 53 62.82 36.57 71.51
C ILE A 53 63.97 35.56 71.37
N ASN A 54 63.74 34.33 71.84
CA ASN A 54 64.70 33.22 71.69
C ASN A 54 64.39 32.34 70.47
N SER A 55 63.12 32.29 70.06
CA SER A 55 62.67 31.49 68.92
C SER A 55 61.40 32.07 68.29
N ILE A 56 61.28 31.92 66.98
CA ILE A 56 60.04 32.16 66.22
C ILE A 56 59.64 30.87 65.53
N THR A 57 58.36 30.52 65.62
CA THR A 57 57.81 29.34 64.94
C THR A 57 56.87 29.80 63.83
N ILE A 58 57.08 29.29 62.62
CA ILE A 58 56.22 29.57 61.46
C ILE A 58 55.61 28.26 61.00
N LYS A 59 54.27 28.17 61.01
CA LYS A 59 53.57 26.92 60.68
C LYS A 59 52.54 27.12 59.59
N ILE A 60 52.46 26.19 58.65
CA ILE A 60 51.34 26.10 57.71
C ILE A 60 50.16 25.46 58.46
N THR A 61 49.21 26.29 58.88
CA THR A 61 48.07 25.90 59.73
C THR A 61 46.87 25.41 58.94
N ASN A 62 46.76 25.78 57.67
CA ASN A 62 45.71 25.28 56.77
C ASN A 62 46.29 24.99 55.38
N GLY A 63 45.85 23.89 54.78
CA GLY A 63 46.21 23.48 53.42
C GLY A 63 47.60 22.85 53.25
N TYR A 64 48.34 22.58 54.33
CA TYR A 64 49.69 22.01 54.25
C TYR A 64 49.72 20.71 53.43
N GLN A 65 50.54 20.67 52.38
CA GLN A 65 50.82 19.49 51.57
C GLN A 65 52.19 18.91 51.92
N LYS A 66 52.20 17.83 52.71
CA LYS A 66 53.42 17.13 53.12
C LYS A 66 54.28 16.78 51.90
N ASN A 67 55.58 17.05 52.00
CA ASN A 67 56.61 16.86 50.96
C ASN A 67 56.51 17.77 49.71
N ASN A 68 55.40 18.48 49.50
CA ASN A 68 55.29 19.47 48.42
C ASN A 68 55.56 20.89 48.91
N ASP A 69 55.04 21.24 50.09
CA ASP A 69 55.21 22.54 50.72
C ASP A 69 56.53 22.63 51.50
N LEU A 70 57.25 23.73 51.34
CA LEU A 70 58.48 24.05 52.06
C LEU A 70 58.51 25.52 52.47
N LEU A 71 58.78 25.77 53.76
CA LEU A 71 59.22 27.07 54.25
C LEU A 71 60.73 27.06 54.47
N LYS A 72 61.40 28.09 53.95
CA LYS A 72 62.85 28.24 54.03
C LYS A 72 63.21 29.67 54.40
N LEU A 73 64.16 29.83 55.32
CA LEU A 73 64.83 31.12 55.53
C LEU A 73 65.85 31.30 54.38
N THR A 74 65.65 32.31 53.55
CA THR A 74 66.63 32.70 52.52
C THR A 74 67.66 33.66 53.10
N ASP A 75 68.72 33.92 52.34
CA ASP A 75 69.78 34.87 52.71
C ASP A 75 70.53 34.50 54.01
N ALA A 76 70.87 33.21 54.16
CA ALA A 76 71.44 32.65 55.38
C ALA A 76 72.74 33.35 55.86
N LEU A 77 73.51 33.94 54.93
CA LEU A 77 74.75 34.68 55.25
C LEU A 77 74.47 35.96 56.04
N ASN A 78 73.29 36.57 55.89
CA ASN A 78 72.87 37.74 56.65
C ASN A 78 72.12 37.37 57.94
N HIS A 79 71.87 36.07 58.19
CA HIS A 79 71.15 35.55 59.36
C HIS A 79 71.97 34.52 60.17
N LEU A 80 73.30 34.61 60.18
CA LEU A 80 74.19 33.63 60.85
C LEU A 80 73.92 33.42 62.35
N SER A 81 73.31 34.40 63.02
CA SER A 81 72.91 34.29 64.43
C SER A 81 71.62 33.48 64.66
N ILE A 82 70.95 33.03 63.59
CA ILE A 82 69.68 32.30 63.64
C ILE A 82 69.86 30.96 62.92
N SER A 83 69.59 29.85 63.62
CA SER A 83 69.42 28.54 62.98
C SER A 83 67.98 28.37 62.51
N SER A 84 67.81 27.77 61.33
CA SER A 84 66.50 27.44 60.76
C SER A 84 66.35 25.94 60.58
N ARG A 85 65.24 25.35 61.04
CA ARG A 85 64.94 23.93 60.88
C ARG A 85 63.53 23.74 60.36
N TRP A 86 63.40 23.16 59.17
CA TRP A 86 62.12 22.71 58.62
C TRP A 86 61.73 21.35 59.19
N ILE A 87 60.53 21.25 59.75
CA ILE A 87 59.97 20.04 60.36
C ILE A 87 58.83 19.57 59.46
N VAL A 88 59.17 18.74 58.47
CA VAL A 88 58.24 18.21 57.45
C VAL A 88 56.98 17.61 58.07
N ALA A 89 57.10 16.83 59.15
CA ALA A 89 55.95 16.19 59.79
C ALA A 89 54.91 17.19 60.36
N LYS A 90 55.32 18.43 60.65
CA LYS A 90 54.48 19.46 61.26
C LYS A 90 54.14 20.62 60.31
N GLY A 91 54.75 20.68 59.13
CA GLY A 91 54.66 21.84 58.23
C GLY A 91 55.17 23.12 58.91
N GLU A 92 56.26 23.00 59.68
CA GLU A 92 56.71 24.03 60.63
C GLU A 92 58.20 24.38 60.40
N LEU A 93 58.49 25.66 60.26
CA LEU A 93 59.83 26.22 60.26
C LEU A 93 60.11 26.80 61.64
N ALA A 94 61.02 26.16 62.38
CA ALA A 94 61.53 26.67 63.64
C ALA A 94 62.77 27.53 63.36
N LEU A 95 62.75 28.79 63.83
CA LEU A 95 63.88 29.69 63.83
C LEU A 95 64.35 29.89 65.28
N THR A 96 65.62 29.65 65.58
CA THR A 96 66.16 29.69 66.95
C THR A 96 67.46 30.50 67.00
N ALA A 97 67.63 31.32 68.03
CA ALA A 97 68.90 32.04 68.24
C ALA A 97 70.03 31.03 68.50
N ASN A 98 71.19 31.23 67.87
CA ASN A 98 72.38 30.38 68.06
C ASN A 98 73.14 30.73 69.36
N GLU A 99 72.84 31.88 69.96
CA GLU A 99 73.47 32.37 71.18
C GLU A 99 72.58 32.08 72.41
N ASN A 100 73.19 31.86 73.57
CA ASN A 100 72.48 31.70 74.86
C ASN A 100 71.84 33.01 75.39
N LYS A 101 71.70 34.04 74.54
CA LYS A 101 71.09 35.34 74.85
C LYS A 101 70.03 35.71 73.79
N PRO A 102 68.91 36.36 74.18
CA PRO A 102 67.89 36.80 73.24
C PRO A 102 68.44 37.78 72.18
N LEU A 103 68.05 37.61 70.91
CA LEU A 103 68.41 38.53 69.83
C LEU A 103 67.48 39.76 69.78
N SER A 104 67.95 40.85 69.17
CA SER A 104 67.15 42.07 68.96
C SER A 104 65.96 41.83 68.01
N ALA A 105 64.91 42.64 68.17
CA ALA A 105 63.73 42.58 67.31
C ALA A 105 64.07 42.78 65.83
N GLU A 106 65.06 43.62 65.50
CA GLU A 106 65.47 43.90 64.12
C GLU A 106 66.00 42.67 63.39
N LYS A 107 66.84 41.85 64.06
CA LYS A 107 67.36 40.59 63.50
C LYS A 107 66.23 39.62 63.19
N TRP A 108 65.26 39.49 64.10
CA TRP A 108 64.08 38.65 63.90
C TRP A 108 63.14 39.16 62.81
N ILE A 109 62.95 40.48 62.73
CA ILE A 109 62.15 41.11 61.68
C ILE A 109 62.78 40.81 60.32
N SER A 110 64.10 41.03 60.18
CA SER A 110 64.81 40.75 58.94
C SER A 110 64.73 39.27 58.53
N ALA A 111 64.89 38.35 59.48
CA ALA A 111 64.79 36.91 59.21
C ALA A 111 63.37 36.51 58.74
N VAL A 112 62.31 36.89 59.46
CA VAL A 112 60.93 36.53 59.08
C VAL A 112 60.53 37.12 57.73
N ARG A 113 60.99 38.34 57.40
CA ARG A 113 60.76 38.96 56.08
C ARG A 113 61.45 38.23 54.93
N ASN A 114 62.46 37.41 55.23
CA ASN A 114 63.19 36.59 54.26
C ASN A 114 62.77 35.11 54.32
N VAL A 115 61.70 34.76 55.03
CA VAL A 115 61.12 33.43 54.92
C VAL A 115 60.28 33.36 53.64
N VAL A 116 60.62 32.40 52.79
CA VAL A 116 59.90 32.10 51.56
C VAL A 116 59.13 30.78 51.69
N PHE A 117 58.03 30.72 50.97
CA PHE A 117 57.25 29.52 50.72
C PHE A 117 57.47 29.04 49.29
N THR A 118 57.57 27.73 49.12
CA THR A 118 57.58 27.02 47.83
C THR A 118 56.64 25.81 47.92
N ASN A 119 56.01 25.48 46.80
CA ASN A 119 55.28 24.26 46.58
C ASN A 119 55.77 23.60 45.28
N ASN A 120 56.23 22.36 45.37
CA ASN A 120 56.83 21.61 44.26
C ASN A 120 55.81 20.89 43.37
N ASN A 121 54.51 21.03 43.62
CA ASN A 121 53.46 20.46 42.78
C ASN A 121 52.97 21.51 41.78
N PRO A 122 53.23 21.37 40.46
CA PRO A 122 52.81 22.33 39.44
C PRO A 122 51.30 22.48 39.31
N GLN A 123 50.53 21.54 39.88
CA GLN A 123 49.06 21.51 39.81
C GLN A 123 48.42 21.87 41.15
N VAL A 124 49.17 22.48 42.07
CA VAL A 124 48.64 22.86 43.38
C VAL A 124 47.52 23.90 43.24
N SER A 125 46.48 23.74 44.06
CA SER A 125 45.36 24.67 44.16
C SER A 125 45.00 24.98 45.62
N GLY A 126 44.11 25.96 45.78
CA GLY A 126 43.53 26.34 47.06
C GLY A 126 44.40 27.28 47.89
N LYS A 127 44.01 27.43 49.16
CA LYS A 127 44.60 28.42 50.10
C LYS A 127 45.57 27.76 51.08
N ARG A 128 46.63 28.46 51.46
CA ARG A 128 47.58 28.12 52.52
C ARG A 128 47.56 29.21 53.57
N THR A 129 47.32 28.85 54.82
CA THR A 129 47.35 29.81 55.93
C THR A 129 48.58 29.58 56.78
N PHE A 130 49.41 30.60 56.96
CA PHE A 130 50.63 30.56 57.76
C PHE A 130 50.39 31.27 59.08
N SER A 131 50.82 30.66 60.19
CA SER A 131 50.86 31.28 61.51
C SER A 131 52.30 31.54 61.92
N ILE A 132 52.63 32.79 62.25
CA ILE A 132 53.93 33.21 62.76
C ILE A 132 53.75 33.50 64.25
N SER A 133 54.32 32.64 65.10
CA SER A 133 54.20 32.73 66.56
C SER A 133 55.47 33.29 67.17
N VAL A 134 55.32 34.39 67.91
CA VAL A 134 56.37 35.08 68.67
C VAL A 134 55.93 35.16 70.12
N ASN A 135 56.57 34.39 71.01
CA ASN A 135 56.15 34.21 72.40
C ASN A 135 54.66 33.80 72.48
N LYS A 136 53.78 34.62 73.08
CA LYS A 136 52.32 34.37 73.19
C LYS A 136 51.50 34.95 72.03
N ASN A 137 52.12 35.71 71.12
CA ASN A 137 51.41 36.39 70.03
C ASN A 137 51.53 35.61 68.73
N THR A 138 50.43 35.50 67.98
CA THR A 138 50.40 34.82 66.67
C THR A 138 49.85 35.75 65.59
N ILE A 139 50.57 35.86 64.47
CA ILE A 139 50.16 36.61 63.27
C ILE A 139 49.80 35.59 62.19
N LYS A 140 48.74 35.86 61.41
CA LYS A 140 48.33 35.01 60.28
C LYS A 140 48.55 35.72 58.95
N THR A 141 48.95 34.97 57.95
CA THR A 141 49.00 35.40 56.54
C THR A 141 48.50 34.27 55.65
N GLN A 142 48.02 34.58 54.45
CA GLN A 142 47.49 33.58 53.52
C GLN A 142 48.08 33.73 52.14
N LEU A 143 48.38 32.57 51.54
CA LEU A 143 48.65 32.44 50.12
C LEU A 143 47.52 31.68 49.45
N PHE A 144 47.24 31.98 48.19
CA PHE A 144 46.30 31.19 47.40
C PHE A 144 46.76 31.11 45.94
N VAL A 145 46.44 30.01 45.29
CA VAL A 145 46.61 29.88 43.83
C VAL A 145 45.32 30.37 43.17
N PRO A 146 45.35 31.42 42.32
CA PRO A 146 44.16 31.88 41.61
C PRO A 146 43.54 30.74 40.80
N THR A 147 42.22 30.59 40.89
CA THR A 147 41.49 29.56 40.14
C THR A 147 40.41 30.17 39.26
N VAL A 148 40.18 29.54 38.11
CA VAL A 148 38.99 29.80 37.28
C VAL A 148 37.76 29.32 38.04
N ILE A 149 36.78 30.21 38.21
CA ILE A 149 35.53 29.95 38.94
C ILE A 149 34.49 29.38 37.99
N GLU A 150 34.34 29.98 36.81
CA GLU A 150 33.29 29.66 35.86
C GLU A 150 33.76 29.90 34.42
N VAL A 151 33.29 29.06 33.51
CA VAL A 151 33.48 29.20 32.06
C VAL A 151 32.13 29.05 31.37
N ILE A 152 31.81 29.95 30.43
CA ILE A 152 30.57 29.94 29.66
C ILE A 152 30.96 29.80 28.20
N SER A 153 30.73 28.59 27.66
CA SER A 153 30.91 28.30 26.24
C SER A 153 29.88 29.05 25.40
N ALA A 154 30.18 29.27 24.14
CA ALA A 154 29.27 29.92 23.21
C ALA A 154 29.18 29.13 21.90
N GLU A 155 28.03 29.23 21.25
CA GLU A 155 27.72 28.55 20.01
C GLU A 155 27.17 29.52 18.96
N ARG A 156 27.37 29.20 17.69
CA ARG A 156 26.80 29.95 16.55
C ARG A 156 26.51 29.00 15.40
N CYS A 157 25.50 29.36 14.60
CA CYS A 157 25.24 28.73 13.32
C CYS A 157 26.16 29.28 12.23
N GLY A 158 26.88 28.39 11.56
CA GLY A 158 27.79 28.70 10.45
C GLY A 158 29.07 29.42 10.88
N PRO A 159 30.02 29.60 9.96
CA PRO A 159 31.31 30.20 10.27
C PRO A 159 31.19 31.60 10.88
N GLY A 160 32.10 31.94 11.80
CA GLY A 160 32.14 33.26 12.43
C GLY A 160 32.83 33.26 13.79
N SER A 161 32.71 34.39 14.49
CA SER A 161 33.23 34.57 15.84
C SER A 161 32.15 34.38 16.90
N VAL A 162 32.56 33.91 18.09
CA VAL A 162 31.73 33.85 19.29
C VAL A 162 32.42 34.55 20.45
N THR A 163 31.64 34.98 21.44
CA THR A 163 32.17 35.54 22.69
C THR A 163 32.16 34.47 23.76
N LEU A 164 33.34 34.04 24.18
CA LEU A 164 33.54 33.15 25.31
C LEU A 164 33.71 33.98 26.59
N THR A 165 33.12 33.54 27.70
CA THR A 165 33.22 34.23 28.99
C THR A 165 33.85 33.34 30.04
N ALA A 166 34.75 33.89 30.84
CA ALA A 166 35.33 33.20 31.99
C ALA A 166 35.47 34.15 33.18
N LYS A 167 35.15 33.64 34.38
CA LYS A 167 35.27 34.35 35.65
C LYS A 167 36.27 33.65 36.55
N ALA A 168 37.08 34.41 37.28
CA ALA A 168 38.14 33.84 38.11
C ALA A 168 38.44 34.65 39.39
N GLU A 169 39.21 34.09 40.32
CA GLU A 169 39.68 34.80 41.53
C GLU A 169 40.78 35.84 41.22
N GLY A 170 41.47 35.72 40.07
CA GLY A 170 42.48 36.65 39.56
C GLY A 170 42.21 37.07 38.11
N ASP A 171 43.21 37.65 37.43
CA ASP A 171 43.08 38.00 36.01
C ASP A 171 42.87 36.75 35.15
N VAL A 172 42.10 36.88 34.07
CA VAL A 172 41.80 35.80 33.12
C VAL A 172 42.71 35.93 31.89
N TYR A 173 43.43 34.85 31.59
CA TYR A 173 44.30 34.72 30.42
C TYR A 173 43.83 33.57 29.54
N TRP A 174 43.75 33.81 28.24
CA TRP A 174 43.25 32.87 27.24
C TRP A 174 44.40 32.29 26.41
N TYR A 175 44.24 31.05 25.97
CA TYR A 175 45.20 30.29 25.17
C TYR A 175 44.48 29.46 24.10
N ASP A 176 45.19 29.19 23.00
CA ASP A 176 44.78 28.32 21.89
C ASP A 176 45.32 26.87 22.03
N SER A 177 46.10 26.60 23.07
CA SER A 177 46.72 25.30 23.34
C SER A 177 46.52 24.87 24.79
N PRO A 178 46.42 23.56 25.09
CA PRO A 178 46.23 23.08 26.46
C PRO A 178 47.45 23.23 27.37
N THR A 179 48.67 23.37 26.82
CA THR A 179 49.92 23.25 27.61
C THR A 179 51.04 24.21 27.21
N LEU A 180 51.13 24.62 25.94
CA LEU A 180 52.22 25.46 25.43
C LEU A 180 51.70 26.80 24.91
N GLY A 181 52.58 27.78 24.75
CA GLY A 181 52.25 29.08 24.16
C GLY A 181 51.96 30.18 25.17
N VAL A 182 51.95 31.42 24.65
CA VAL A 182 51.69 32.65 25.39
C VAL A 182 50.19 32.99 25.38
N PRO A 183 49.69 33.83 26.32
CA PRO A 183 48.31 34.27 26.28
C PRO A 183 47.96 34.96 24.96
N ILE A 184 46.84 34.58 24.35
CA ILE A 184 46.30 35.21 23.14
C ILE A 184 45.37 36.39 23.47
N PHE A 185 44.83 36.44 24.70
CA PHE A 185 43.95 37.51 25.18
C PHE A 185 43.95 37.59 26.71
N ARG A 186 43.68 38.79 27.25
CA ARG A 186 43.48 39.04 28.68
C ARG A 186 42.16 39.76 28.90
N GLY A 187 41.33 39.22 29.79
CA GLY A 187 40.02 39.77 30.15
C GLY A 187 38.96 38.68 30.31
N GLU A 188 37.82 39.03 30.92
CA GLU A 188 36.75 38.06 31.20
C GLU A 188 35.99 37.62 29.95
N ASN A 189 35.94 38.45 28.90
CA ASN A 189 35.19 38.19 27.66
C ASN A 189 36.12 38.17 26.45
N PHE A 190 36.29 37.00 25.83
CA PHE A 190 37.13 36.80 24.66
C PHE A 190 36.29 36.59 23.40
N ILE A 191 36.44 37.49 22.42
CA ILE A 191 35.87 37.31 21.08
C ILE A 191 36.86 36.49 20.27
N THR A 192 36.46 35.30 19.81
CA THR A 192 37.32 34.43 19.02
C THR A 192 37.65 35.06 17.67
N PRO A 193 38.79 34.69 17.04
CA PRO A 193 38.96 34.83 15.59
C PRO A 193 37.81 34.17 14.81
N PHE A 194 37.76 34.42 13.50
CA PHE A 194 36.79 33.76 12.62
C PHE A 194 37.02 32.24 12.62
N LEU A 195 36.00 31.47 13.00
CA LEU A 195 36.05 30.02 13.04
C LEU A 195 35.20 29.41 11.94
N SER A 196 35.75 28.45 11.22
CA SER A 196 35.00 27.57 10.30
C SER A 196 34.59 26.23 10.94
N ASN A 197 35.20 25.88 12.07
CA ASN A 197 34.96 24.63 12.80
C ASN A 197 34.93 24.87 14.32
N THR A 198 34.27 23.98 15.04
CA THR A 198 34.28 23.96 16.52
C THR A 198 35.71 23.89 17.03
N THR A 199 36.07 24.83 17.90
CA THR A 199 37.43 25.01 18.40
C THR A 199 37.42 25.12 19.92
N THR A 200 38.36 24.44 20.58
CA THR A 200 38.53 24.53 22.04
C THR A 200 39.63 25.53 22.37
N TYR A 201 39.29 26.50 23.21
CA TYR A 201 40.23 27.43 23.85
C TYR A 201 40.46 27.02 25.30
N TYR A 202 41.44 27.65 25.93
CA TYR A 202 41.81 27.33 27.30
C TYR A 202 42.00 28.61 28.12
N VAL A 203 41.59 28.58 29.39
CA VAL A 203 41.71 29.73 30.30
C VAL A 203 42.49 29.38 31.55
N VAL A 204 43.29 30.34 32.02
CA VAL A 204 44.00 30.29 33.30
C VAL A 204 43.67 31.54 34.09
N SER A 205 43.53 31.39 35.40
CA SER A 205 43.53 32.51 36.33
C SER A 205 44.95 32.75 36.83
N GLY A 206 45.41 33.98 36.80
CA GLY A 206 46.78 34.30 37.23
C GLY A 206 46.98 35.77 37.59
N THR A 207 48.23 36.11 37.87
CA THR A 207 48.77 37.47 37.90
C THR A 207 49.83 37.58 36.79
N SER A 208 50.36 38.77 36.49
CA SER A 208 51.30 38.98 35.37
C SER A 208 52.49 38.02 35.35
N ASP A 209 52.92 37.55 36.52
CA ASP A 209 54.12 36.72 36.69
C ASP A 209 53.77 35.25 37.00
N CYS A 210 52.50 34.85 36.78
CA CYS A 210 51.91 33.65 37.37
C CYS A 210 50.92 32.93 36.44
N LEU A 211 51.41 32.38 35.33
CA LEU A 211 50.57 31.88 34.25
C LEU A 211 50.65 30.37 33.99
N ASP A 212 51.48 29.64 34.74
CA ASP A 212 51.74 28.20 34.57
C ASP A 212 50.68 27.29 35.24
N GLY A 213 49.51 27.85 35.55
CA GLY A 213 48.39 27.11 36.13
C GLY A 213 47.77 26.10 35.16
N LYS A 214 47.03 25.13 35.71
CA LYS A 214 46.21 24.21 34.92
C LYS A 214 45.22 25.01 34.06
N ARG A 215 45.27 24.83 32.74
CA ARG A 215 44.33 25.49 31.83
C ARG A 215 42.98 24.75 31.80
N THR A 216 41.89 25.50 31.92
CA THR A 216 40.51 24.98 31.83
C THR A 216 40.02 25.07 30.39
N PRO A 217 39.57 23.98 29.75
CA PRO A 217 39.05 24.03 28.38
C PRO A 217 37.68 24.71 28.33
N ILE A 218 37.43 25.43 27.25
CA ILE A 218 36.17 26.10 26.92
C ILE A 218 35.95 26.01 25.41
N THR A 219 34.74 25.62 24.99
CA THR A 219 34.47 25.32 23.58
C THR A 219 33.73 26.45 22.90
N ALA A 220 34.22 26.85 21.73
CA ALA A 220 33.50 27.67 20.77
C ALA A 220 32.89 26.74 19.71
N THR A 221 31.58 26.52 19.77
CA THR A 221 30.87 25.57 18.89
C THR A 221 30.40 26.26 17.62
N ILE A 222 30.81 25.74 16.46
CA ILE A 222 30.28 26.14 15.15
C ILE A 222 29.34 25.04 14.66
N LEU A 223 28.05 25.34 14.67
CA LEU A 223 27.00 24.43 14.22
C LEU A 223 26.84 24.54 12.70
N ASN A 224 26.66 23.41 12.02
CA ASN A 224 26.43 23.40 10.58
C ASN A 224 25.09 24.06 10.25
N ILE A 225 25.06 24.84 9.16
CA ILE A 225 23.83 25.37 8.56
C ILE A 225 23.33 24.40 7.49
N PRO A 226 22.01 24.34 7.24
CA PRO A 226 21.47 23.60 6.10
C PRO A 226 22.02 24.14 4.77
N THR A 227 22.18 23.25 3.79
CA THR A 227 22.52 23.63 2.42
C THR A 227 21.24 23.93 1.66
N ALA A 228 21.14 25.12 1.07
CA ALA A 228 20.02 25.51 0.22
C ALA A 228 20.46 26.52 -0.85
N GLN A 229 19.76 26.53 -1.98
CA GLN A 229 19.80 27.64 -2.94
C GLN A 229 19.29 28.90 -2.24
N LYS A 230 19.97 30.04 -2.44
CA LYS A 230 19.49 31.32 -1.89
C LYS A 230 18.23 31.82 -2.57
N LYS A 231 18.04 31.43 -3.83
CA LYS A 231 16.97 31.92 -4.69
C LYS A 231 16.54 30.79 -5.61
N THR A 232 15.25 30.45 -5.54
CA THR A 232 14.62 29.40 -6.32
C THR A 232 13.39 29.99 -7.00
N LYS A 233 13.05 29.48 -8.18
CA LYS A 233 11.83 29.86 -8.89
C LYS A 233 10.91 28.64 -8.95
N LEU A 234 9.64 28.82 -8.57
CA LEU A 234 8.59 27.85 -8.80
C LEU A 234 7.69 28.40 -9.90
N VAL A 235 7.46 27.60 -10.95
CA VAL A 235 6.69 28.04 -12.12
C VAL A 235 5.46 27.16 -12.26
N ASN A 236 4.27 27.74 -12.11
CA ASN A 236 3.02 27.02 -12.31
C ASN A 236 2.22 27.62 -13.48
N CYS A 237 1.30 26.85 -14.05
CA CYS A 237 0.45 27.33 -15.13
C CYS A 237 -0.77 28.09 -14.58
N ASP A 238 -1.21 29.10 -15.32
CA ASP A 238 -2.46 29.81 -15.12
C ASP A 238 -3.47 29.29 -16.16
N GLU A 239 -4.21 28.25 -15.75
CA GLU A 239 -5.09 27.45 -16.59
C GLU A 239 -6.49 27.32 -15.95
N ASP A 240 -6.85 28.25 -15.05
CA ASP A 240 -8.15 28.25 -14.37
C ASP A 240 -9.30 28.78 -15.26
N GLY A 241 -8.99 29.11 -16.51
CA GLY A 241 -9.89 29.68 -17.51
C GLY A 241 -9.82 31.20 -17.60
N VAL A 242 -9.03 31.88 -16.76
CA VAL A 242 -8.85 33.33 -16.76
C VAL A 242 -7.35 33.65 -16.79
N ALA A 243 -6.83 34.08 -17.95
CA ALA A 243 -5.43 34.44 -18.09
C ALA A 243 -5.10 35.81 -17.43
N ASP A 244 -5.13 35.88 -16.10
CA ASP A 244 -4.86 37.09 -15.31
C ASP A 244 -3.49 37.07 -14.60
N GLY A 245 -2.76 35.95 -14.69
CA GLY A 245 -1.45 35.76 -14.08
C GLY A 245 -1.52 35.34 -12.62
N PHE A 246 -2.69 34.93 -12.12
CA PHE A 246 -2.88 34.41 -10.77
C PHE A 246 -3.20 32.92 -10.78
N THR A 247 -2.59 32.17 -9.87
CA THR A 247 -2.79 30.72 -9.74
C THR A 247 -2.41 30.26 -8.35
N PHE A 248 -2.81 29.03 -8.00
CA PHE A 248 -2.42 28.40 -6.76
C PHE A 248 -1.11 27.63 -6.93
N PHE A 249 -0.24 27.72 -5.93
CA PHE A 249 1.03 27.02 -5.85
C PHE A 249 1.03 26.04 -4.69
N ASN A 250 1.61 24.87 -4.94
CA ASN A 250 2.06 23.97 -3.88
C ASN A 250 3.52 24.32 -3.54
N LEU A 251 3.73 25.19 -2.55
CA LEU A 251 5.07 25.66 -2.18
C LEU A 251 6.02 24.54 -1.78
N LYS A 252 5.50 23.39 -1.33
CA LYS A 252 6.33 22.23 -0.95
C LYS A 252 7.03 21.58 -2.13
N GLU A 253 6.55 21.77 -3.36
CA GLU A 253 7.21 21.31 -4.58
C GLU A 253 8.61 21.90 -4.71
N ALA A 254 8.79 23.15 -4.28
CA ALA A 254 10.08 23.82 -4.26
C ALA A 254 11.13 23.16 -3.36
N THR A 255 10.74 22.24 -2.47
CA THR A 255 11.65 21.61 -1.48
C THR A 255 12.88 21.01 -2.15
N ASN A 256 12.70 20.16 -3.17
CA ASN A 256 13.81 19.46 -3.81
C ASN A 256 14.74 20.42 -4.55
N PHE A 257 14.19 21.48 -5.14
CA PHE A 257 14.95 22.50 -5.87
C PHE A 257 15.72 23.42 -4.90
N ILE A 258 15.07 23.84 -3.81
CA ILE A 258 15.67 24.67 -2.76
C ILE A 258 16.83 23.91 -2.10
N THR A 259 16.66 22.64 -1.77
CA THR A 259 17.68 21.88 -1.05
C THR A 259 18.71 21.20 -1.95
N LEU A 260 18.64 21.37 -3.28
CA LEU A 260 19.50 20.66 -4.25
C LEU A 260 19.42 19.13 -4.10
N GLY A 261 18.24 18.61 -3.75
CA GLY A 261 18.01 17.19 -3.44
C GLY A 261 18.57 16.72 -2.09
N TYR A 262 19.17 17.60 -1.29
CA TYR A 262 19.66 17.27 0.05
C TYR A 262 18.52 17.34 1.07
N THR A 263 17.92 16.21 1.42
CA THR A 263 16.83 16.14 2.40
C THR A 263 17.30 15.63 3.76
N ASP A 264 18.49 16.02 4.21
CA ASP A 264 18.86 15.86 5.61
C ASP A 264 17.74 16.42 6.50
N ASP A 265 17.62 15.95 7.74
CA ASP A 265 16.52 16.20 8.68
C ASP A 265 16.29 17.71 8.98
N VAL A 266 15.67 18.38 8.01
CA VAL A 266 15.34 19.80 8.00
C VAL A 266 13.83 19.98 7.96
N ASN A 267 13.38 20.95 8.72
CA ASN A 267 12.01 21.41 8.72
C ASN A 267 11.92 22.68 7.86
N ILE A 268 11.03 22.68 6.86
CA ILE A 268 10.83 23.82 5.96
C ILE A 268 9.51 24.50 6.30
N SER A 269 9.56 25.81 6.50
CA SER A 269 8.37 26.65 6.67
C SER A 269 8.42 27.88 5.76
N TYR A 270 7.26 28.37 5.33
CA TYR A 270 7.14 29.46 4.35
C TYR A 270 6.53 30.71 4.98
N TYR A 271 6.98 31.88 4.54
CA TYR A 271 6.60 33.18 5.11
C TYR A 271 6.42 34.23 4.01
N LEU A 272 5.57 35.24 4.27
CA LEU A 272 5.37 36.37 3.35
C LEU A 272 6.50 37.41 3.42
N THR A 273 7.24 37.47 4.53
CA THR A 273 8.35 38.42 4.72
C THR A 273 9.60 37.72 5.24
N GLU A 274 10.78 38.24 4.90
CA GLU A 274 12.05 37.73 5.40
C GLU A 274 12.15 37.86 6.93
N ALA A 275 11.64 38.95 7.50
CA ALA A 275 11.65 39.20 8.95
C ALA A 275 10.80 38.17 9.72
N ASP A 276 9.66 37.78 9.17
CA ASP A 276 8.82 36.71 9.73
C ASP A 276 9.54 35.36 9.65
N ALA A 277 10.25 35.08 8.54
CA ALA A 277 11.08 33.89 8.42
C ALA A 277 12.20 33.87 9.47
N GLN A 278 12.97 34.95 9.60
CA GLN A 278 14.07 35.07 10.58
C GLN A 278 13.60 34.86 12.02
N THR A 279 12.41 35.38 12.36
CA THR A 279 11.85 35.29 13.71
C THR A 279 10.89 34.12 13.92
N LYS A 280 10.67 33.30 12.88
CA LYS A 280 9.73 32.16 12.85
C LYS A 280 8.30 32.55 13.26
N ARG A 281 7.82 33.73 12.84
CA ARG A 281 6.46 34.25 13.13
C ARG A 281 5.58 34.23 11.90
N ASN A 282 4.25 34.16 12.06
CA ASN A 282 3.30 34.29 10.95
C ASN A 282 3.54 33.34 9.75
N ALA A 283 3.88 32.08 10.02
CA ALA A 283 4.07 31.08 8.97
C ALA A 283 2.80 30.92 8.12
N ILE A 284 2.97 30.74 6.81
CA ILE A 284 1.89 30.44 5.87
C ILE A 284 1.26 29.11 6.28
N LYS A 285 -0.03 29.13 6.62
CA LYS A 285 -0.75 27.96 7.18
C LYS A 285 -1.00 26.86 6.14
N ASN A 286 -1.28 27.26 4.90
CA ASN A 286 -1.65 26.36 3.80
C ASN A 286 -0.64 26.49 2.65
N PRO A 287 0.61 26.00 2.82
CA PRO A 287 1.62 26.10 1.77
C PRO A 287 1.28 25.27 0.51
N ASP A 288 0.37 24.31 0.61
CA ASP A 288 0.02 23.39 -0.49
C ASP A 288 -1.09 23.94 -1.41
N THR A 289 -1.55 25.17 -1.15
CA THR A 289 -2.66 25.85 -1.86
C THR A 289 -2.45 27.38 -1.80
N PHE A 290 -1.22 27.86 -1.95
CA PHE A 290 -0.90 29.28 -1.79
C PHE A 290 -1.21 30.06 -3.07
N SER A 291 -2.07 31.09 -3.01
CA SER A 291 -2.32 31.98 -4.16
C SER A 291 -1.25 33.08 -4.24
N ASN A 292 -0.68 33.27 -5.43
CA ASN A 292 0.29 34.34 -5.71
C ASN A 292 -0.33 35.75 -5.72
N GLU A 293 -1.66 35.90 -5.64
CA GLU A 293 -2.30 37.20 -5.35
C GLU A 293 -1.83 37.80 -4.03
N ASN A 294 -1.48 36.93 -3.07
CA ASN A 294 -1.00 37.36 -1.75
C ASN A 294 0.45 37.83 -1.79
N ALA A 295 1.29 37.18 -2.60
CA ALA A 295 2.68 37.55 -2.85
C ALA A 295 3.26 36.76 -4.03
N ILE A 296 4.07 37.41 -4.87
CA ILE A 296 4.86 36.76 -5.94
C ILE A 296 6.23 36.27 -5.46
N THR A 297 6.60 36.55 -4.21
CA THR A 297 7.81 36.05 -3.58
C THR A 297 7.50 35.67 -2.14
N VAL A 298 7.85 34.45 -1.76
CA VAL A 298 7.74 33.94 -0.40
C VAL A 298 9.12 33.51 0.10
N TYR A 299 9.30 33.45 1.41
CA TYR A 299 10.58 33.14 2.03
C TYR A 299 10.50 31.76 2.68
N ALA A 300 11.26 30.81 2.16
CA ALA A 300 11.36 29.47 2.73
C ALA A 300 12.47 29.47 3.79
N ARG A 301 12.13 29.11 5.03
CA ARG A 301 13.10 28.87 6.10
C ARG A 301 13.37 27.38 6.20
N ILE A 302 14.61 26.99 5.91
CA ILE A 302 15.11 25.62 6.02
C ILE A 302 15.85 25.54 7.34
N GLU A 303 15.34 24.80 8.32
CA GLU A 303 15.90 24.68 9.68
C GLU A 303 16.27 23.24 10.00
N ASN A 304 17.48 22.97 10.45
CA ASN A 304 17.87 21.64 10.92
C ASN A 304 17.44 21.39 12.38
N LYS A 305 17.61 20.15 12.84
CA LYS A 305 17.32 19.72 14.23
C LYS A 305 17.98 20.55 15.34
N VAL A 306 19.13 21.17 15.07
CA VAL A 306 19.85 22.00 16.06
C VAL A 306 19.42 23.48 16.03
N GLY A 307 18.42 23.83 15.21
CA GLY A 307 17.86 25.18 15.14
C GLY A 307 18.61 26.13 14.20
N CYS A 308 19.67 25.66 13.54
CA CYS A 308 20.36 26.45 12.52
C CYS A 308 19.56 26.45 11.23
N TYR A 309 19.49 27.62 10.59
CA TYR A 309 18.64 27.82 9.44
C TYR A 309 19.27 28.67 8.34
N VAL A 310 18.73 28.52 7.14
CA VAL A 310 18.95 29.39 5.99
C VAL A 310 17.58 29.82 5.46
N ILE A 311 17.52 31.00 4.87
CA ILE A 311 16.33 31.53 4.20
C ILE A 311 16.60 31.56 2.70
N SER A 312 15.69 30.96 1.93
CA SER A 312 15.67 31.02 0.46
C SER A 312 14.52 31.89 -0.02
N ASP A 313 14.81 32.75 -0.98
CA ASP A 313 13.78 33.47 -1.74
C ASP A 313 13.14 32.49 -2.71
N LEU A 314 11.83 32.29 -2.61
CA LEU A 314 11.05 31.49 -3.53
C LEU A 314 10.17 32.41 -4.37
N ILE A 315 10.55 32.60 -5.63
CA ILE A 315 9.79 33.40 -6.58
C ILE A 315 8.72 32.53 -7.21
N LEU A 316 7.48 32.99 -7.13
CA LEU A 316 6.33 32.38 -7.80
C LEU A 316 6.14 33.07 -9.14
N SER A 317 6.09 32.26 -10.19
CA SER A 317 5.91 32.74 -11.56
C SER A 317 4.84 31.94 -12.24
N VAL A 318 4.02 32.62 -13.02
CA VAL A 318 3.09 31.98 -13.92
C VAL A 318 3.78 31.69 -15.25
N SER A 319 3.54 30.51 -15.82
CA SER A 319 3.94 30.17 -17.18
C SER A 319 2.91 30.68 -18.19
N THR A 320 3.37 31.12 -19.36
CA THR A 320 2.52 31.46 -20.50
C THR A 320 2.42 30.32 -21.52
N THR A 321 3.08 29.19 -21.26
CA THR A 321 2.95 27.99 -22.08
C THR A 321 1.65 27.29 -21.71
N SER A 322 0.90 26.86 -22.71
CA SER A 322 -0.34 26.11 -22.56
C SER A 322 -0.46 25.09 -23.68
N PHE A 323 -1.36 24.13 -23.51
CA PHE A 323 -1.75 23.25 -24.60
C PHE A 323 -2.48 24.05 -25.70
N PRO A 324 -2.37 23.67 -26.98
CA PRO A 324 -3.26 24.21 -28.00
C PRO A 324 -4.72 23.91 -27.64
N GLU A 325 -5.61 24.91 -27.72
CA GLU A 325 -7.01 24.82 -27.26
C GLU A 325 -7.79 23.64 -27.88
N SER A 326 -7.48 23.30 -29.14
CA SER A 326 -8.13 22.19 -29.86
C SER A 326 -7.47 20.83 -29.61
N TYR A 327 -6.29 20.79 -29.01
CA TYR A 327 -5.53 19.56 -28.87
C TYR A 327 -6.16 18.63 -27.82
N HIS A 328 -6.53 17.43 -28.25
CA HIS A 328 -7.08 16.40 -27.39
C HIS A 328 -6.59 15.03 -27.85
N ARG A 329 -6.38 14.12 -26.90
CA ARG A 329 -6.08 12.72 -27.18
C ARG A 329 -7.21 11.85 -26.66
N ASN A 330 -7.58 10.88 -27.48
CA ASN A 330 -8.57 9.88 -27.13
C ASN A 330 -7.92 8.51 -27.11
N LEU A 331 -7.99 7.83 -25.97
CA LEU A 331 -7.70 6.41 -25.88
C LEU A 331 -9.02 5.66 -25.94
N VAL A 332 -9.10 4.68 -26.84
CA VAL A 332 -10.33 3.90 -27.07
C VAL A 332 -10.06 2.46 -26.63
N GLY A 333 -10.89 1.96 -25.70
CA GLY A 333 -10.80 0.61 -25.15
C GLY A 333 -12.13 -0.12 -25.30
N CYS A 334 -12.10 -1.46 -25.32
CA CYS A 334 -13.30 -2.28 -25.32
C CYS A 334 -13.67 -2.71 -23.90
N ASP A 335 -14.97 -2.76 -23.62
CA ASP A 335 -15.53 -3.24 -22.36
C ASP A 335 -15.49 -4.78 -22.24
N ASN A 336 -14.29 -5.32 -22.03
CA ASN A 336 -14.01 -6.76 -22.15
C ASN A 336 -13.93 -7.50 -20.82
N ASP A 337 -14.42 -6.91 -19.72
CA ASP A 337 -14.37 -7.49 -18.37
C ASP A 337 -15.50 -8.51 -18.07
N MET A 338 -16.22 -8.91 -19.12
CA MET A 338 -17.41 -9.79 -19.12
C MET A 338 -18.70 -9.14 -18.63
N VAL A 339 -18.64 -7.90 -18.14
CA VAL A 339 -19.78 -7.03 -17.91
C VAL A 339 -19.73 -5.94 -18.97
N ASN A 340 -20.89 -5.39 -19.34
CA ASN A 340 -20.94 -4.26 -20.28
C ASN A 340 -21.37 -3.03 -19.48
N ASP A 341 -20.52 -2.59 -18.54
CA ASP A 341 -20.80 -1.52 -17.59
C ASP A 341 -20.09 -0.19 -17.91
N GLY A 342 -19.30 -0.17 -18.98
CA GLY A 342 -18.54 0.96 -19.47
C GLY A 342 -17.21 1.16 -18.75
N ILE A 343 -16.67 0.15 -18.06
CA ILE A 343 -15.40 0.21 -17.33
C ILE A 343 -14.37 -0.74 -17.94
N THR A 344 -13.19 -0.23 -18.29
CA THR A 344 -12.08 -1.06 -18.78
C THR A 344 -10.72 -0.47 -18.39
N ALA A 345 -9.67 -1.27 -18.57
CA ALA A 345 -8.30 -0.86 -18.32
C ALA A 345 -7.72 -0.08 -19.51
N PHE A 346 -7.02 1.01 -19.19
CA PHE A 346 -6.27 1.84 -20.13
C PHE A 346 -4.80 1.91 -19.74
N ASP A 347 -3.93 1.85 -20.74
CA ASP A 347 -2.53 2.25 -20.63
C ASP A 347 -2.40 3.73 -21.02
N LEU A 348 -2.36 4.60 -20.02
CA LEU A 348 -2.25 6.05 -20.19
C LEU A 348 -0.90 6.46 -20.80
N THR A 349 0.14 5.63 -20.62
CA THR A 349 1.50 5.93 -21.13
C THR A 349 1.52 5.98 -22.66
N MET A 350 0.55 5.33 -23.32
CA MET A 350 0.36 5.39 -24.78
C MET A 350 0.10 6.81 -25.30
N ALA A 351 -0.38 7.73 -24.46
CA ALA A 351 -0.63 9.12 -24.86
C ALA A 351 0.52 10.08 -24.45
N GLY A 352 1.48 9.64 -23.63
CA GLY A 352 2.49 10.50 -23.02
C GLY A 352 3.39 11.22 -24.05
N THR A 353 3.91 10.48 -25.03
CA THR A 353 4.78 11.06 -26.08
C THR A 353 4.07 12.12 -26.91
N ASP A 354 2.76 11.99 -27.08
CA ASP A 354 1.97 12.92 -27.87
C ASP A 354 1.73 14.24 -27.15
N PHE A 355 1.49 14.18 -25.83
CA PHE A 355 1.42 15.37 -24.99
C PHE A 355 2.76 16.13 -24.98
N ILE A 356 3.88 15.42 -24.86
CA ILE A 356 5.22 16.03 -24.93
C ILE A 356 5.45 16.70 -26.28
N ALA A 357 4.99 16.09 -27.37
CA ALA A 357 5.14 16.63 -28.73
C ALA A 357 4.40 17.96 -28.98
N GLN A 358 3.54 18.40 -28.05
CA GLN A 358 2.89 19.72 -28.14
C GLN A 358 3.78 20.88 -27.67
N PHE A 359 4.92 20.58 -27.05
CA PHE A 359 5.82 21.57 -26.48
C PHE A 359 7.18 21.59 -27.19
N PRO A 360 7.98 22.67 -27.06
CA PRO A 360 9.29 22.76 -27.68
C PRO A 360 10.20 21.57 -27.36
N THR A 361 10.93 21.10 -28.38
CA THR A 361 11.94 20.05 -28.22
C THR A 361 13.12 20.56 -27.37
N GLU A 362 13.95 19.64 -26.85
CA GLU A 362 15.09 19.93 -25.94
C GLU A 362 14.73 20.23 -24.47
N GLN A 363 13.49 19.95 -24.06
CA GLN A 363 13.06 20.02 -22.65
C GLN A 363 13.02 18.61 -22.03
N ASN A 364 13.41 18.49 -20.75
CA ASN A 364 13.28 17.24 -19.98
C ASN A 364 11.88 17.16 -19.36
N LEU A 365 10.86 16.85 -20.18
CA LEU A 365 9.46 16.88 -19.76
C LEU A 365 8.96 15.55 -19.18
N GLU A 366 8.09 15.65 -18.17
CA GLU A 366 7.26 14.58 -17.64
C GLU A 366 5.78 14.85 -17.94
N VAL A 367 5.01 13.78 -18.13
CA VAL A 367 3.55 13.82 -18.18
C VAL A 367 3.00 13.12 -16.95
N SER A 368 2.04 13.75 -16.29
CA SER A 368 1.29 13.16 -15.19
C SER A 368 -0.22 13.36 -15.37
N TYR A 369 -1.01 12.44 -14.81
CA TYR A 369 -2.44 12.35 -15.04
C TYR A 369 -3.22 12.47 -13.73
N TYR A 370 -4.36 13.17 -13.78
CA TYR A 370 -5.21 13.49 -12.65
C TYR A 370 -6.69 13.40 -13.04
N ARG A 371 -7.57 13.23 -12.05
CA ARG A 371 -9.03 13.20 -12.26
C ARG A 371 -9.69 14.57 -12.11
N SER A 372 -8.97 15.56 -11.60
CA SER A 372 -9.46 16.92 -11.42
C SER A 372 -8.42 17.97 -11.77
N PHE A 373 -8.88 19.15 -12.17
CA PHE A 373 -8.02 20.30 -12.45
C PHE A 373 -7.20 20.71 -11.22
N ILE A 374 -7.84 20.81 -10.05
CA ILE A 374 -7.19 21.24 -8.80
C ILE A 374 -6.10 20.26 -8.37
N ASP A 375 -6.33 18.97 -8.55
CA ASP A 375 -5.32 17.94 -8.30
C ASP A 375 -4.12 18.09 -9.25
N ALA A 376 -4.34 18.38 -10.54
CA ALA A 376 -3.27 18.64 -11.49
C ALA A 376 -2.51 19.96 -11.22
N GLN A 377 -3.22 21.01 -10.81
CA GLN A 377 -2.63 22.32 -10.49
C GLN A 377 -1.75 22.29 -9.24
N LEU A 378 -2.11 21.46 -8.26
CA LEU A 378 -1.43 21.35 -6.96
C LEU A 378 -0.61 20.07 -6.80
N GLU A 379 -0.58 19.23 -7.84
CA GLU A 379 0.05 17.90 -7.86
C GLU A 379 -0.41 16.97 -6.72
N LYS A 380 -1.72 16.94 -6.48
CA LYS A 380 -2.35 16.06 -5.49
C LYS A 380 -2.98 14.86 -6.19
N ASN A 381 -3.04 13.72 -5.51
CA ASN A 381 -3.76 12.54 -6.00
C ASN A 381 -3.38 12.09 -7.44
N ARG A 382 -2.10 12.22 -7.82
CA ARG A 382 -1.55 11.74 -9.09
C ARG A 382 -1.95 10.29 -9.34
N ILE A 383 -2.40 9.97 -10.55
CA ILE A 383 -2.65 8.59 -10.97
C ILE A 383 -1.28 7.88 -11.07
N LEU A 384 -1.07 6.85 -10.24
CA LEU A 384 0.21 6.13 -10.17
C LEU A 384 0.25 4.88 -11.07
N ASN A 385 -0.87 4.18 -11.21
CA ASN A 385 -0.95 2.97 -12.04
C ASN A 385 -1.32 3.32 -13.49
N GLU A 386 -0.41 3.97 -14.19
CA GLU A 386 -0.65 4.51 -15.54
C GLU A 386 -0.83 3.44 -16.61
N THR A 387 -0.20 2.27 -16.47
CA THR A 387 -0.27 1.18 -17.48
C THR A 387 -1.52 0.31 -17.37
N ASN A 388 -2.32 0.47 -16.32
CA ASN A 388 -3.51 -0.35 -16.04
C ASN A 388 -4.55 0.46 -15.26
N TYR A 389 -4.84 1.67 -15.73
CA TYR A 389 -5.82 2.56 -15.12
C TYR A 389 -7.23 2.16 -15.54
N PHE A 390 -8.08 1.83 -14.57
CA PHE A 390 -9.50 1.62 -14.83
C PHE A 390 -10.24 2.95 -14.72
N ASN A 391 -10.96 3.32 -15.77
CA ASN A 391 -11.83 4.48 -15.74
C ASN A 391 -12.85 4.36 -14.59
N LYS A 392 -13.31 5.49 -14.10
CA LYS A 392 -14.22 5.63 -12.97
C LYS A 392 -15.57 6.22 -13.38
N THR A 393 -15.61 6.88 -14.54
CA THR A 393 -16.86 7.31 -15.18
C THR A 393 -17.15 6.33 -16.32
N PRO A 394 -18.27 5.59 -16.28
CA PRO A 394 -18.67 4.67 -17.34
C PRO A 394 -18.70 5.31 -18.72
N TYR A 395 -18.25 4.57 -19.74
CA TYR A 395 -18.25 4.90 -21.17
C TYR A 395 -17.35 6.05 -21.61
N ASN A 396 -17.24 7.11 -20.81
CA ASN A 396 -16.43 8.27 -21.13
C ASN A 396 -15.89 8.92 -19.86
N GLU A 397 -14.57 8.99 -19.72
CA GLU A 397 -13.91 9.75 -18.66
C GLU A 397 -12.87 10.71 -19.26
N THR A 398 -12.92 11.97 -18.85
CA THR A 398 -11.87 12.94 -19.16
C THR A 398 -10.91 13.07 -17.98
N LEU A 399 -9.62 12.93 -18.25
CA LEU A 399 -8.53 13.13 -17.31
C LEU A 399 -7.81 14.45 -17.60
N PHE A 400 -7.30 15.05 -16.54
CA PHE A 400 -6.43 16.21 -16.60
C PHE A 400 -4.98 15.77 -16.75
N VAL A 401 -4.29 16.41 -17.68
CA VAL A 401 -2.89 16.15 -18.01
C VAL A 401 -2.08 17.33 -17.53
N ARG A 402 -1.00 17.08 -16.78
CA ARG A 402 0.02 18.06 -16.44
C ARG A 402 1.31 17.68 -17.16
N VAL A 403 1.92 18.67 -17.83
CA VAL A 403 3.25 18.54 -18.41
C VAL A 403 4.20 19.48 -17.68
N GLU A 404 5.33 18.94 -17.23
CA GLU A 404 6.25 19.65 -16.33
C GLU A 404 7.70 19.33 -16.69
N ASN A 405 8.61 20.27 -16.49
CA ASN A 405 10.04 20.05 -16.65
C ASN A 405 10.66 19.45 -15.37
N LYS A 406 11.23 18.25 -15.50
CA LYS A 406 11.85 17.49 -14.40
C LYS A 406 13.04 18.18 -13.74
N ASP A 407 13.71 19.09 -14.44
CA ASP A 407 14.92 19.73 -13.96
C ASP A 407 14.62 20.87 -12.97
N ASN A 408 13.44 21.51 -13.08
CA ASN A 408 13.12 22.73 -12.33
C ASN A 408 11.66 22.88 -11.88
N GLY A 409 10.81 21.88 -12.11
CA GLY A 409 9.40 21.89 -11.71
C GLY A 409 8.52 22.81 -12.55
N ALA A 410 9.03 23.35 -13.66
CA ALA A 410 8.27 24.33 -14.42
C ALA A 410 7.08 23.67 -15.12
N CYS A 411 5.89 24.17 -14.82
CA CYS A 411 4.66 23.77 -15.51
C CYS A 411 4.66 24.29 -16.97
N PHE A 412 4.45 23.37 -17.91
CA PHE A 412 4.33 23.67 -19.34
C PHE A 412 2.89 23.73 -19.84
N GLY A 413 1.99 22.96 -19.22
CA GLY A 413 0.57 23.01 -19.53
C GLY A 413 -0.25 22.10 -18.63
N ILE A 414 -1.47 22.52 -18.34
CA ILE A 414 -2.46 21.75 -17.59
C ILE A 414 -3.78 21.82 -18.33
N GLY A 415 -4.46 20.69 -18.50
CA GLY A 415 -5.82 20.73 -19.01
C GLY A 415 -6.47 19.38 -19.22
N ALA A 416 -7.76 19.41 -19.53
CA ALA A 416 -8.62 18.25 -19.72
C ALA A 416 -8.41 17.62 -21.12
N HIS A 417 -7.17 17.22 -21.43
CA HIS A 417 -6.75 16.85 -22.79
C HIS A 417 -6.72 15.35 -23.07
N LEU A 418 -7.06 14.49 -22.09
CA LEU A 418 -7.11 13.05 -22.28
C LEU A 418 -8.54 12.52 -22.06
N THR A 419 -9.18 12.03 -23.11
CA THR A 419 -10.44 11.30 -23.02
C THR A 419 -10.19 9.80 -23.10
N LEU A 420 -10.82 9.05 -22.20
CA LEU A 420 -10.90 7.60 -22.22
C LEU A 420 -12.30 7.23 -22.71
N THR A 421 -12.39 6.61 -23.88
CA THR A 421 -13.65 6.16 -24.47
C THR A 421 -13.75 4.65 -24.37
N VAL A 422 -14.79 4.16 -23.69
CA VAL A 422 -15.07 2.73 -23.60
C VAL A 422 -16.16 2.35 -24.59
N MET A 423 -15.83 1.43 -25.48
CA MET A 423 -16.73 0.91 -26.49
C MET A 423 -17.41 -0.37 -25.96
N PRO A 424 -18.75 -0.44 -25.98
CA PRO A 424 -19.46 -1.60 -25.47
C PRO A 424 -19.18 -2.84 -26.30
N THR A 425 -19.28 -4.01 -25.68
CA THR A 425 -19.23 -5.28 -26.42
C THR A 425 -20.56 -5.56 -27.12
N PRO A 426 -20.55 -6.29 -28.25
CA PRO A 426 -21.77 -6.64 -28.97
C PRO A 426 -22.78 -7.40 -28.11
N GLU A 427 -24.02 -6.91 -28.08
CA GLU A 427 -25.14 -7.53 -27.35
C GLU A 427 -26.17 -8.09 -28.33
N PHE A 428 -26.41 -9.38 -28.23
CA PHE A 428 -27.38 -10.12 -29.04
C PHE A 428 -27.79 -11.41 -28.33
N LYS A 429 -28.88 -12.02 -28.80
CA LYS A 429 -29.41 -13.30 -28.31
C LYS A 429 -29.24 -14.39 -29.36
N VAL A 430 -29.26 -15.63 -28.89
CA VAL A 430 -29.34 -16.84 -29.73
C VAL A 430 -30.37 -17.79 -29.12
N LYS A 431 -30.95 -18.65 -29.94
CA LYS A 431 -31.76 -19.76 -29.43
C LYS A 431 -30.80 -20.81 -28.85
N PRO A 432 -30.94 -21.23 -27.58
CA PRO A 432 -29.94 -22.08 -26.92
C PRO A 432 -29.89 -23.50 -27.49
N THR A 433 -31.01 -23.97 -28.06
CA THR A 433 -31.12 -25.28 -28.69
C THR A 433 -31.84 -25.16 -30.03
N GLU A 434 -31.25 -25.72 -31.08
CA GLU A 434 -31.87 -25.80 -32.40
C GLU A 434 -32.06 -27.27 -32.81
N ILE A 435 -33.14 -27.56 -33.53
CA ILE A 435 -33.46 -28.92 -33.95
C ILE A 435 -33.05 -29.11 -35.42
N LEU A 436 -32.20 -30.10 -35.67
CA LEU A 436 -31.86 -30.55 -37.00
C LEU A 436 -32.67 -31.81 -37.31
N CYS A 437 -33.73 -31.66 -38.09
CA CYS A 437 -34.44 -32.80 -38.67
C CYS A 437 -33.53 -33.44 -39.73
N TRP A 438 -33.21 -34.72 -39.57
CA TRP A 438 -32.29 -35.43 -40.46
C TRP A 438 -32.77 -35.39 -41.91
N GLU A 439 -34.08 -35.46 -42.12
CA GLU A 439 -34.78 -35.46 -43.40
C GLU A 439 -34.64 -34.12 -44.16
N GLU A 440 -34.53 -33.00 -43.44
CA GLU A 440 -34.29 -31.66 -44.01
C GLU A 440 -32.80 -31.47 -44.38
N GLY A 441 -31.90 -32.27 -43.81
CA GLY A 441 -30.46 -32.29 -44.07
C GLY A 441 -29.69 -31.03 -43.63
N SER A 442 -30.38 -30.01 -43.11
CA SER A 442 -29.76 -28.80 -42.56
C SER A 442 -30.73 -27.95 -41.73
N VAL A 443 -30.17 -27.16 -40.81
CA VAL A 443 -30.91 -26.12 -40.07
C VAL A 443 -30.13 -24.80 -40.10
N THR A 444 -30.83 -23.67 -39.99
CA THR A 444 -30.21 -22.34 -39.97
C THR A 444 -30.20 -21.79 -38.56
N LEU A 445 -29.01 -21.55 -38.03
CA LEU A 445 -28.79 -20.80 -36.80
C LEU A 445 -28.89 -19.30 -37.12
N ASP A 446 -29.57 -18.51 -36.29
CA ASP A 446 -29.71 -17.07 -36.48
C ASP A 446 -29.38 -16.29 -35.19
N ILE A 447 -28.93 -15.06 -35.38
CA ILE A 447 -28.74 -14.07 -34.33
C ILE A 447 -30.04 -13.31 -34.11
N LEU A 448 -30.48 -13.25 -32.86
CA LEU A 448 -31.73 -12.60 -32.45
C LEU A 448 -31.43 -11.29 -31.72
N GLU A 449 -32.29 -10.29 -31.93
CA GLU A 449 -32.25 -8.99 -31.22
C GLU A 449 -30.86 -8.32 -31.13
N PRO A 450 -30.06 -8.22 -32.22
CA PRO A 450 -28.80 -7.49 -32.16
C PRO A 450 -29.07 -6.02 -31.87
N LYS A 451 -28.36 -5.44 -30.89
CA LYS A 451 -28.55 -4.03 -30.50
C LYS A 451 -27.96 -3.04 -31.51
N ASP A 452 -27.05 -3.49 -32.37
CA ASP A 452 -26.42 -2.69 -33.42
C ASP A 452 -25.96 -3.61 -34.57
N SER A 453 -25.30 -3.04 -35.58
CA SER A 453 -24.67 -3.78 -36.67
C SER A 453 -23.34 -4.39 -36.23
N TYR A 454 -23.30 -5.72 -36.20
CA TYR A 454 -22.11 -6.49 -35.82
C TYR A 454 -21.69 -7.43 -36.95
N ARG A 455 -20.38 -7.70 -37.02
CA ARG A 455 -19.84 -8.86 -37.75
C ARG A 455 -19.89 -10.07 -36.81
N TYR A 456 -20.06 -11.26 -37.36
CA TYR A 456 -20.11 -12.49 -36.57
C TYR A 456 -18.98 -13.44 -36.97
N GLU A 457 -18.51 -14.24 -36.03
CA GLU A 457 -17.62 -15.37 -36.26
C GLU A 457 -18.20 -16.59 -35.55
N TRP A 458 -18.46 -17.65 -36.31
CA TRP A 458 -19.01 -18.90 -35.83
C TRP A 458 -17.92 -19.96 -35.68
N PHE A 459 -18.03 -20.76 -34.63
CA PHE A 459 -17.07 -21.81 -34.30
C PHE A 459 -17.80 -23.11 -33.97
N LYS A 460 -17.26 -24.24 -34.44
CA LYS A 460 -17.63 -25.60 -34.02
C LYS A 460 -16.36 -26.29 -33.53
N ASP A 461 -16.38 -26.83 -32.31
CA ASP A 461 -15.20 -27.48 -31.70
C ASP A 461 -13.92 -26.61 -31.72
N GLY A 462 -14.09 -25.29 -31.61
CA GLY A 462 -13.00 -24.30 -31.68
C GLY A 462 -12.53 -23.93 -33.09
N VAL A 463 -13.07 -24.57 -34.14
CA VAL A 463 -12.74 -24.30 -35.54
C VAL A 463 -13.71 -23.29 -36.14
N PHE A 464 -13.20 -22.28 -36.83
CA PHE A 464 -14.02 -21.29 -37.54
C PHE A 464 -14.82 -21.94 -38.68
N VAL A 465 -16.14 -21.72 -38.70
CA VAL A 465 -17.07 -22.32 -39.68
C VAL A 465 -17.92 -21.31 -40.46
N GLY A 466 -17.88 -20.02 -40.13
CA GLY A 466 -18.60 -19.00 -40.88
C GLY A 466 -18.55 -17.60 -40.26
N ASN A 467 -18.94 -16.57 -41.03
CA ASN A 467 -18.90 -15.16 -40.61
C ASN A 467 -20.15 -14.34 -40.96
N THR A 468 -21.24 -15.01 -41.31
CA THR A 468 -22.52 -14.39 -41.67
C THR A 468 -23.43 -14.25 -40.46
N ARG A 469 -24.48 -13.42 -40.55
CA ARG A 469 -25.50 -13.29 -39.48
C ARG A 469 -26.20 -14.62 -39.20
N THR A 470 -26.47 -15.39 -40.24
CA THR A 470 -27.02 -16.74 -40.11
C THR A 470 -25.97 -17.78 -40.45
N LEU A 471 -26.08 -18.98 -39.89
CA LEU A 471 -25.22 -20.11 -40.23
C LEU A 471 -26.07 -21.34 -40.56
N LYS A 472 -25.96 -21.84 -41.79
CA LYS A 472 -26.59 -23.09 -42.21
C LYS A 472 -25.69 -24.27 -41.84
N VAL A 473 -26.17 -25.13 -40.96
CA VAL A 473 -25.42 -26.29 -40.43
C VAL A 473 -26.08 -27.60 -40.82
N LYS A 474 -25.29 -28.67 -40.97
CA LYS A 474 -25.74 -30.00 -41.39
C LYS A 474 -25.46 -31.12 -40.38
N GLU A 475 -24.85 -30.75 -39.26
CA GLU A 475 -24.41 -31.68 -38.24
C GLU A 475 -24.79 -31.12 -36.88
N GLY A 476 -25.19 -32.01 -35.97
CA GLY A 476 -25.41 -31.73 -34.56
C GLY A 476 -24.13 -31.33 -33.83
N GLY A 477 -24.32 -30.92 -32.58
CA GLY A 477 -23.23 -30.54 -31.67
C GLY A 477 -23.29 -29.09 -31.21
N GLU A 478 -22.21 -28.66 -30.57
CA GLU A 478 -22.09 -27.33 -29.96
C GLU A 478 -21.52 -26.32 -30.98
N TYR A 479 -22.27 -25.26 -31.24
CA TYR A 479 -21.83 -24.12 -32.03
C TYR A 479 -21.70 -22.89 -31.14
N LYS A 480 -20.63 -22.11 -31.35
CA LYS A 480 -20.41 -20.85 -30.66
C LYS A 480 -20.37 -19.70 -31.65
N VAL A 481 -20.91 -18.56 -31.25
CA VAL A 481 -20.84 -17.34 -32.06
C VAL A 481 -20.32 -16.17 -31.23
N VAL A 482 -19.42 -15.40 -31.83
CA VAL A 482 -18.86 -14.16 -31.29
C VAL A 482 -19.29 -13.02 -32.19
N GLY A 483 -19.92 -11.99 -31.61
CA GLY A 483 -20.18 -10.73 -32.28
C GLY A 483 -18.97 -9.81 -32.18
N ILE A 484 -18.73 -9.01 -33.22
CA ILE A 484 -17.62 -8.07 -33.33
C ILE A 484 -18.18 -6.72 -33.76
N SER A 485 -17.98 -5.68 -32.95
CA SER A 485 -18.43 -4.32 -33.25
C SER A 485 -17.59 -3.68 -34.37
N THR A 486 -18.05 -2.55 -34.90
CA THR A 486 -17.30 -1.73 -35.86
C THR A 486 -15.97 -1.23 -35.31
N TYR A 487 -15.84 -1.16 -33.98
CA TYR A 487 -14.63 -0.77 -33.25
C TYR A 487 -13.73 -1.97 -32.89
N GLY A 488 -14.10 -3.19 -33.30
CA GLY A 488 -13.32 -4.40 -33.05
C GLY A 488 -13.59 -5.07 -31.70
N CYS A 489 -14.54 -4.58 -30.89
CA CYS A 489 -14.87 -5.19 -29.61
C CYS A 489 -15.60 -6.51 -29.80
N ARG A 490 -15.15 -7.55 -29.09
CA ARG A 490 -15.63 -8.93 -29.23
C ARG A 490 -16.55 -9.27 -28.06
N SER A 491 -17.72 -9.83 -28.35
CA SER A 491 -18.61 -10.34 -27.30
C SER A 491 -18.03 -11.59 -26.63
N ILE A 492 -18.54 -11.92 -25.46
CA ILE A 492 -18.43 -13.30 -24.96
C ILE A 492 -19.08 -14.27 -25.97
N PRO A 493 -18.51 -15.48 -26.19
CA PRO A 493 -19.11 -16.47 -27.07
C PRO A 493 -20.49 -16.90 -26.56
N ARG A 494 -21.50 -16.90 -27.45
CA ARG A 494 -22.83 -17.46 -27.18
C ARG A 494 -22.92 -18.86 -27.76
N THR A 495 -23.47 -19.80 -27.00
CA THR A 495 -23.57 -21.21 -27.37
C THR A 495 -24.95 -21.58 -27.88
N ILE A 496 -24.99 -22.39 -28.95
CA ILE A 496 -26.18 -23.01 -29.52
C ILE A 496 -25.91 -24.52 -29.62
N ASN A 497 -26.78 -25.33 -29.02
CA ASN A 497 -26.73 -26.79 -29.14
C ASN A 497 -27.65 -27.25 -30.26
N VAL A 498 -27.09 -27.86 -31.31
CA VAL A 498 -27.88 -28.44 -32.39
C VAL A 498 -28.14 -29.90 -32.07
N ARG A 499 -29.41 -30.23 -31.80
CA ARG A 499 -29.86 -31.60 -31.55
C ARG A 499 -30.38 -32.22 -32.84
N GLU A 500 -29.82 -33.35 -33.21
CA GLU A 500 -30.31 -34.16 -34.33
C GLU A 500 -31.49 -35.01 -33.89
N VAL A 501 -32.54 -35.04 -34.72
CA VAL A 501 -33.71 -35.91 -34.57
C VAL A 501 -34.15 -36.38 -35.95
N ASN A 502 -34.92 -37.47 -36.00
CA ASN A 502 -35.46 -38.04 -37.22
C ASN A 502 -36.89 -38.55 -37.01
N ILE A 503 -37.63 -38.75 -38.10
CA ILE A 503 -38.92 -39.43 -38.04
C ILE A 503 -38.75 -40.85 -37.51
N ALA A 504 -39.76 -41.39 -36.84
CA ALA A 504 -39.68 -42.71 -36.26
C ALA A 504 -39.56 -43.80 -37.35
N GLU A 505 -38.53 -44.62 -37.28
CA GLU A 505 -38.37 -45.84 -38.07
C GLU A 505 -39.05 -47.00 -37.35
N VAL A 506 -40.35 -47.18 -37.60
CA VAL A 506 -41.15 -48.24 -36.98
C VAL A 506 -41.23 -49.48 -37.86
N SER A 507 -41.08 -50.65 -37.24
CA SER A 507 -41.28 -51.94 -37.88
C SER A 507 -42.29 -52.80 -37.12
N PHE A 508 -42.70 -53.92 -37.71
CA PHE A 508 -43.55 -54.89 -37.01
C PHE A 508 -42.92 -55.50 -35.76
N ASP A 509 -41.59 -55.53 -35.62
CA ASP A 509 -40.95 -56.08 -34.40
C ASP A 509 -41.13 -55.16 -33.20
N ASP A 510 -41.41 -53.89 -33.46
CA ASP A 510 -41.64 -52.88 -32.44
C ASP A 510 -43.08 -52.90 -31.94
N ILE A 511 -43.98 -53.66 -32.57
CA ILE A 511 -45.41 -53.70 -32.19
C ILE A 511 -45.76 -55.00 -31.49
N MET A 512 -46.28 -54.86 -30.26
CA MET A 512 -46.85 -55.95 -29.47
C MET A 512 -48.36 -55.79 -29.36
N ILE A 513 -49.12 -56.80 -29.78
CA ILE A 513 -50.58 -56.84 -29.66
C ILE A 513 -50.95 -57.94 -28.67
N ASN A 514 -51.54 -57.55 -27.54
CA ASN A 514 -52.05 -58.49 -26.55
C ASN A 514 -53.58 -58.43 -26.52
N GLN A 515 -54.22 -59.58 -26.76
CA GLN A 515 -55.68 -59.69 -26.84
C GLN A 515 -56.21 -60.54 -25.70
N ASP A 516 -56.68 -59.91 -24.63
CA ASP A 516 -57.18 -60.59 -23.44
C ASP A 516 -58.71 -60.58 -23.39
N ILE A 517 -59.31 -61.42 -22.54
CA ILE A 517 -60.77 -61.57 -22.40
C ILE A 517 -61.45 -60.21 -22.15
N SER A 518 -60.78 -59.32 -21.41
CA SER A 518 -61.32 -58.02 -21.00
C SER A 518 -61.10 -56.89 -22.01
N SER A 519 -60.00 -56.92 -22.79
CA SER A 519 -59.65 -55.84 -23.72
C SER A 519 -58.49 -56.23 -24.66
N ASN A 520 -58.38 -55.54 -25.80
CA ASN A 520 -57.17 -55.57 -26.62
C ASN A 520 -56.26 -54.40 -26.28
N THR A 521 -54.94 -54.64 -26.32
CA THR A 521 -53.92 -53.62 -26.13
C THR A 521 -52.87 -53.70 -27.23
N ILE A 522 -52.40 -52.54 -27.68
CA ILE A 522 -51.28 -52.39 -28.60
C ILE A 522 -50.18 -51.64 -27.85
N THR A 523 -48.97 -52.21 -27.76
CA THR A 523 -47.79 -51.57 -27.17
C THR A 523 -46.72 -51.40 -28.25
N ILE A 524 -46.03 -50.26 -28.23
CA ILE A 524 -44.95 -49.92 -29.15
C ILE A 524 -43.64 -49.96 -28.36
N ASN A 525 -42.62 -50.66 -28.85
CA ASN A 525 -41.26 -50.59 -28.31
C ASN A 525 -40.59 -49.33 -28.83
N ASP A 526 -40.60 -48.29 -28.02
CA ASP A 526 -40.14 -46.95 -28.40
C ASP A 526 -38.62 -46.76 -28.38
N LYS A 527 -37.86 -47.76 -27.91
CA LYS A 527 -36.40 -47.67 -27.74
C LYS A 527 -35.61 -47.68 -29.03
N ASN A 528 -36.18 -48.20 -30.12
CA ASN A 528 -35.48 -48.41 -31.39
C ASN A 528 -36.03 -47.55 -32.54
N LEU A 529 -36.90 -46.58 -32.24
CA LEU A 529 -37.58 -45.78 -33.26
C LEU A 529 -36.70 -44.70 -33.89
N GLY A 530 -35.60 -44.32 -33.26
CA GLY A 530 -34.69 -43.27 -33.76
C GLY A 530 -34.18 -42.35 -32.66
N LEU A 531 -33.72 -41.16 -33.05
CA LEU A 531 -33.14 -40.11 -32.20
C LEU A 531 -34.16 -39.05 -31.75
N GLY A 532 -35.40 -39.13 -32.23
CA GLY A 532 -36.47 -38.17 -31.96
C GLY A 532 -37.22 -38.41 -30.64
N ASP A 533 -38.02 -37.41 -30.25
CA ASP A 533 -38.96 -37.53 -29.13
C ASP A 533 -40.36 -37.77 -29.70
N TYR A 534 -40.88 -38.99 -29.52
CA TYR A 534 -42.08 -39.44 -30.23
C TYR A 534 -43.37 -39.34 -29.39
N GLU A 535 -44.49 -39.23 -30.08
CA GLU A 535 -45.84 -39.38 -29.55
C GLU A 535 -46.71 -40.18 -30.53
N TYR A 536 -47.77 -40.80 -30.01
CA TYR A 536 -48.48 -41.87 -30.70
C TYR A 536 -49.98 -41.55 -30.81
N ALA A 537 -50.56 -41.74 -31.99
CA ALA A 537 -52.01 -41.69 -32.20
C ALA A 537 -52.49 -42.97 -32.91
N LEU A 538 -53.75 -43.35 -32.67
CA LEU A 538 -54.38 -44.50 -33.30
C LEU A 538 -55.42 -44.03 -34.32
N ASP A 539 -55.37 -44.62 -35.51
CA ASP A 539 -56.30 -44.52 -36.65
C ASP A 539 -56.46 -43.16 -37.33
N SER A 540 -56.05 -42.07 -36.69
CA SER A 540 -56.09 -40.72 -37.27
C SER A 540 -54.75 -40.00 -37.12
N ILE A 541 -54.25 -39.45 -38.23
CA ILE A 541 -53.04 -38.61 -38.25
C ILE A 541 -53.22 -37.30 -37.48
N GLU A 542 -54.45 -36.80 -37.40
CA GLU A 542 -54.86 -35.65 -36.57
C GLU A 542 -55.56 -36.10 -35.28
N GLY A 543 -55.36 -37.37 -34.89
CA GLY A 543 -55.95 -37.95 -33.70
C GLY A 543 -55.40 -37.37 -32.40
N ALA A 544 -55.94 -37.84 -31.28
CA ALA A 544 -55.41 -37.50 -29.97
C ALA A 544 -54.08 -38.23 -29.74
N TYR A 545 -52.96 -37.51 -29.87
CA TYR A 545 -51.64 -38.06 -29.58
C TYR A 545 -51.43 -38.21 -28.07
N GLN A 546 -50.77 -39.30 -27.70
CA GLN A 546 -50.35 -39.61 -26.33
C GLN A 546 -48.85 -39.87 -26.29
N THR A 547 -48.23 -39.56 -25.16
CA THR A 547 -46.79 -39.80 -24.94
C THR A 547 -46.48 -41.23 -24.54
N GLN A 548 -47.48 -41.97 -24.07
CA GLN A 548 -47.31 -43.37 -23.69
C GLN A 548 -47.41 -44.26 -24.94
N PRO A 549 -46.48 -45.18 -25.15
CA PRO A 549 -46.48 -46.07 -26.32
C PRO A 549 -47.45 -47.26 -26.14
N ILE A 550 -48.66 -47.03 -25.62
CA ILE A 550 -49.65 -48.08 -25.35
C ILE A 550 -51.09 -47.63 -25.57
N PHE A 551 -51.81 -48.30 -26.46
CA PHE A 551 -53.25 -48.14 -26.65
C PHE A 551 -54.00 -49.27 -25.93
N LYS A 552 -55.04 -48.91 -25.17
CA LYS A 552 -55.90 -49.87 -24.45
C LYS A 552 -57.31 -49.86 -25.04
N ASN A 553 -58.05 -50.95 -24.81
CA ASN A 553 -59.42 -51.13 -25.31
C ASN A 553 -59.53 -50.93 -26.82
N VAL A 554 -58.52 -51.39 -27.57
CA VAL A 554 -58.51 -51.26 -29.03
C VAL A 554 -59.58 -52.18 -29.60
N SER A 555 -60.41 -51.68 -30.51
CA SER A 555 -61.38 -52.53 -31.22
C SER A 555 -60.65 -53.58 -32.05
N SER A 556 -61.36 -54.61 -32.49
CA SER A 556 -60.81 -55.52 -33.48
C SER A 556 -60.87 -54.89 -34.87
N GLY A 557 -60.05 -55.38 -35.79
CA GLY A 557 -59.95 -54.87 -37.15
C GLY A 557 -58.60 -54.25 -37.48
N ASN A 558 -58.56 -53.53 -38.61
CA ASN A 558 -57.34 -52.89 -39.11
C ASN A 558 -57.16 -51.52 -38.46
N HIS A 559 -55.99 -51.31 -37.88
CA HIS A 559 -55.59 -50.08 -37.24
C HIS A 559 -54.36 -49.48 -37.90
N THR A 560 -54.25 -48.15 -37.87
CA THR A 560 -53.03 -47.45 -38.28
C THR A 560 -52.47 -46.70 -37.08
N ILE A 561 -51.26 -47.04 -36.67
CA ILE A 561 -50.54 -46.32 -35.63
C ILE A 561 -49.76 -45.19 -36.30
N TYR A 562 -49.99 -43.97 -35.86
CA TYR A 562 -49.21 -42.80 -36.27
C TYR A 562 -48.21 -42.44 -35.17
N ILE A 563 -46.95 -42.20 -35.56
CA ILE A 563 -45.86 -41.85 -34.66
C ILE A 563 -45.30 -40.52 -35.12
N ARG A 564 -45.54 -39.47 -34.34
CA ARG A 564 -45.14 -38.09 -34.66
C ARG A 564 -43.93 -37.68 -33.84
N GLU A 565 -42.97 -37.04 -34.49
CA GLU A 565 -41.84 -36.39 -33.83
C GLU A 565 -42.27 -35.01 -33.31
N LYS A 566 -42.02 -34.73 -32.02
CA LYS A 566 -42.58 -33.56 -31.32
C LYS A 566 -42.04 -32.20 -31.75
N HIS A 567 -40.89 -32.16 -32.39
CA HIS A 567 -40.26 -30.96 -32.91
C HIS A 567 -40.63 -30.68 -34.37
N GLN A 568 -41.70 -31.32 -34.86
CA GLN A 568 -42.29 -31.09 -36.18
C GLN A 568 -41.44 -31.58 -37.36
N CYS A 569 -40.56 -32.56 -37.13
CA CYS A 569 -39.77 -33.17 -38.22
C CYS A 569 -40.59 -34.11 -39.10
N GLY A 570 -41.75 -34.58 -38.62
CA GLY A 570 -42.69 -35.37 -39.42
C GLY A 570 -43.38 -36.47 -38.63
N THR A 571 -44.16 -37.29 -39.35
CA THR A 571 -44.95 -38.38 -38.80
C THR A 571 -44.76 -39.63 -39.66
N SER A 572 -44.42 -40.75 -39.03
CA SER A 572 -44.46 -42.08 -39.68
C SER A 572 -45.71 -42.84 -39.27
N ASN A 573 -46.00 -43.94 -39.97
CA ASN A 573 -47.14 -44.79 -39.63
C ASN A 573 -46.87 -46.27 -39.92
N ILE A 574 -47.56 -47.14 -39.18
CA ILE A 574 -47.58 -48.58 -39.41
C ILE A 574 -49.00 -49.12 -39.30
N LYS A 575 -49.37 -50.01 -40.23
CA LYS A 575 -50.67 -50.68 -40.21
C LYS A 575 -50.56 -52.00 -39.47
N VAL A 576 -51.49 -52.25 -38.57
CA VAL A 576 -51.58 -53.48 -37.79
C VAL A 576 -53.01 -53.99 -37.74
N THR A 577 -53.18 -55.28 -37.46
CA THR A 577 -54.50 -55.90 -37.39
C THR A 577 -54.68 -56.54 -36.02
N VAL A 578 -55.77 -56.19 -35.36
CA VAL A 578 -56.25 -56.82 -34.12
C VAL A 578 -57.30 -57.85 -34.52
N LEU A 579 -57.13 -59.11 -34.12
CA LEU A 579 -57.97 -60.22 -34.57
C LEU A 579 -59.33 -60.20 -33.88
N GLU A 580 -60.43 -60.44 -34.60
CA GLU A 580 -61.74 -60.63 -33.98
C GLU A 580 -62.00 -62.14 -33.77
N TYR A 581 -62.45 -62.51 -32.58
CA TYR A 581 -62.80 -63.88 -32.24
C TYR A 581 -63.75 -63.90 -31.03
N PRO A 582 -64.60 -64.93 -30.88
CA PRO A 582 -65.49 -65.04 -29.73
C PRO A 582 -64.70 -65.09 -28.41
N ARG A 583 -64.98 -64.16 -27.50
CA ARG A 583 -64.39 -64.18 -26.14
C ARG A 583 -64.98 -65.26 -25.26
N VAL A 584 -66.21 -65.68 -25.56
CA VAL A 584 -66.91 -66.80 -24.96
C VAL A 584 -67.58 -67.57 -26.09
N PHE A 585 -67.53 -68.89 -26.07
CA PHE A 585 -68.30 -69.74 -26.99
C PHE A 585 -68.92 -70.91 -26.22
N THR A 586 -70.05 -71.42 -26.72
CA THR A 586 -70.91 -72.40 -26.05
C THR A 586 -71.15 -73.64 -26.92
N PRO A 587 -70.25 -74.64 -26.88
CA PRO A 587 -70.41 -75.86 -27.68
C PRO A 587 -71.48 -76.80 -27.08
N ASN A 588 -72.76 -76.46 -27.25
CA ASN A 588 -73.94 -77.19 -26.75
C ASN A 588 -74.84 -77.75 -27.88
N ASN A 589 -74.45 -77.51 -29.13
CA ASN A 589 -75.12 -77.97 -30.36
C ASN A 589 -76.54 -77.40 -30.52
N ASP A 590 -76.76 -76.15 -30.08
CA ASP A 590 -78.01 -75.41 -30.29
C ASP A 590 -78.00 -74.56 -31.59
N GLY A 591 -76.88 -74.56 -32.30
CA GLY A 591 -76.67 -73.82 -33.55
C GLY A 591 -76.11 -72.41 -33.35
N ILE A 592 -75.86 -71.98 -32.11
CA ILE A 592 -75.35 -70.64 -31.76
C ILE A 592 -74.00 -70.78 -31.02
N ASP A 593 -72.95 -70.14 -31.54
CA ASP A 593 -71.59 -70.12 -30.95
C ASP A 593 -71.01 -71.51 -30.60
N ASP A 594 -71.40 -72.54 -31.38
CA ASP A 594 -70.97 -73.92 -31.20
C ASP A 594 -69.49 -74.17 -31.55
N TYR A 595 -68.92 -73.32 -32.39
CA TYR A 595 -67.55 -73.42 -32.87
C TYR A 595 -66.78 -72.14 -32.57
N TRP A 596 -65.58 -72.30 -32.05
CA TRP A 596 -64.65 -71.21 -31.82
C TRP A 596 -63.69 -71.05 -33.01
N GLN A 597 -63.64 -69.85 -33.60
CA GLN A 597 -62.71 -69.51 -34.66
C GLN A 597 -62.38 -68.01 -34.63
N ILE A 598 -61.31 -67.62 -35.33
CA ILE A 598 -61.05 -66.20 -35.61
C ILE A 598 -62.01 -65.77 -36.72
N THR A 599 -62.87 -64.80 -36.43
CA THR A 599 -63.96 -64.37 -37.31
C THR A 599 -63.55 -63.24 -38.25
N GLU A 600 -62.63 -62.35 -37.82
CA GLU A 600 -62.07 -61.30 -38.67
C GLU A 600 -60.59 -61.02 -38.36
N GLY A 601 -59.91 -60.34 -39.28
CA GLY A 601 -58.50 -59.94 -39.13
C GLY A 601 -57.49 -60.94 -39.70
N LEU A 602 -57.94 -62.06 -40.25
CA LEU A 602 -57.11 -62.97 -41.06
C LEU A 602 -57.40 -62.76 -42.55
N ASP A 603 -56.39 -62.34 -43.30
CA ASP A 603 -56.46 -62.26 -44.76
C ASP A 603 -55.42 -63.20 -45.39
N ALA A 604 -55.92 -64.27 -46.02
CA ALA A 604 -55.11 -65.26 -46.73
C ALA A 604 -54.30 -64.66 -47.90
N LYS A 605 -54.65 -63.45 -48.38
CA LYS A 605 -53.88 -62.72 -49.40
C LYS A 605 -52.69 -61.96 -48.83
N LEU A 606 -52.68 -61.72 -47.51
CA LEU A 606 -51.63 -60.94 -46.82
C LEU A 606 -50.64 -61.84 -46.08
N TYR A 607 -51.09 -62.99 -45.57
CA TYR A 607 -50.25 -63.89 -44.76
C TYR A 607 -50.31 -65.34 -45.24
N THR A 608 -49.17 -66.03 -45.20
CA THR A 608 -49.11 -67.48 -45.15
C THR A 608 -49.35 -67.91 -43.71
N ILE A 609 -50.42 -68.67 -43.48
CA ILE A 609 -50.88 -69.09 -42.16
C ILE A 609 -50.59 -70.59 -42.01
N THR A 610 -50.01 -70.97 -40.87
CA THR A 610 -49.51 -72.34 -40.64
C THR A 610 -50.58 -73.22 -39.99
N ASN A 611 -50.84 -73.08 -38.69
CA ASN A 611 -51.95 -73.70 -37.94
C ASN A 611 -52.37 -72.75 -36.79
N LEU A 612 -53.65 -72.73 -36.41
CA LEU A 612 -54.15 -72.05 -35.21
C LEU A 612 -54.17 -73.06 -34.05
N SER A 613 -53.31 -72.84 -33.06
CA SER A 613 -53.14 -73.74 -31.91
C SER A 613 -53.96 -73.25 -30.73
N ILE A 614 -54.67 -74.15 -30.05
CA ILE A 614 -55.48 -73.87 -28.86
C ILE A 614 -54.89 -74.60 -27.65
N TYR A 615 -54.73 -73.89 -26.55
CA TYR A 615 -54.12 -74.36 -25.31
C TYR A 615 -55.10 -74.21 -24.13
N ASN A 616 -55.05 -75.15 -23.19
CA ASN A 616 -55.77 -75.03 -21.92
C ASN A 616 -55.07 -74.05 -20.96
N GLN A 617 -55.67 -73.80 -19.79
CA GLN A 617 -55.12 -72.93 -18.73
C GLN A 617 -53.70 -73.29 -18.24
N LEU A 618 -53.26 -74.54 -18.44
CA LEU A 618 -51.91 -75.00 -18.08
C LEU A 618 -50.90 -74.86 -19.23
N GLY A 619 -51.30 -74.25 -20.35
CA GLY A 619 -50.46 -74.10 -21.54
C GLY A 619 -50.30 -75.39 -22.37
N LYS A 620 -51.11 -76.43 -22.11
CA LYS A 620 -51.07 -77.67 -22.88
C LYS A 620 -51.91 -77.54 -24.15
N LEU A 621 -51.33 -77.88 -25.29
CA LEU A 621 -52.04 -77.94 -26.59
C LEU A 621 -53.20 -78.94 -26.52
N VAL A 622 -54.40 -78.48 -26.84
CA VAL A 622 -55.63 -79.29 -26.81
C VAL A 622 -56.29 -79.47 -28.18
N ALA A 623 -56.06 -78.53 -29.11
CA ALA A 623 -56.50 -78.62 -30.49
C ALA A 623 -55.58 -77.81 -31.41
N GLU A 624 -55.49 -78.24 -32.66
CA GLU A 624 -54.99 -77.42 -33.77
C GLU A 624 -56.09 -77.37 -34.82
N ILE A 625 -56.47 -76.18 -35.25
CA ILE A 625 -57.48 -75.98 -36.28
C ILE A 625 -56.89 -75.18 -37.44
N ASN A 626 -57.41 -75.46 -38.64
CA ASN A 626 -57.22 -74.58 -39.77
C ASN A 626 -58.15 -73.37 -39.57
N PRO A 627 -57.63 -72.14 -39.53
CA PRO A 627 -58.43 -70.95 -39.24
C PRO A 627 -59.43 -70.58 -40.35
N PHE A 628 -59.44 -71.31 -41.48
CA PHE A 628 -60.39 -71.11 -42.58
C PHE A 628 -61.47 -72.19 -42.66
N ASP A 629 -61.46 -73.19 -41.77
CA ASP A 629 -62.50 -74.22 -41.66
C ASP A 629 -63.62 -73.77 -40.68
N ILE A 630 -64.53 -74.67 -40.29
CA ILE A 630 -65.71 -74.36 -39.46
C ILE A 630 -65.40 -73.91 -38.02
N GLY A 631 -64.17 -74.11 -37.54
CA GLY A 631 -63.74 -73.78 -36.18
C GLY A 631 -63.65 -74.98 -35.22
N TRP A 632 -63.38 -74.69 -33.95
CA TRP A 632 -63.18 -75.67 -32.89
C TRP A 632 -64.45 -75.88 -32.05
N ASP A 633 -64.92 -77.12 -31.97
CA ASP A 633 -66.15 -77.54 -31.27
C ASP A 633 -65.98 -77.72 -29.74
N GLY A 634 -64.87 -77.28 -29.16
CA GLY A 634 -64.57 -77.45 -27.74
C GLY A 634 -64.23 -78.88 -27.31
N ASN A 635 -63.98 -79.79 -28.25
CA ASN A 635 -63.59 -81.18 -27.98
C ASN A 635 -62.09 -81.41 -28.22
N SER A 636 -61.48 -82.33 -27.48
CA SER A 636 -60.13 -82.84 -27.77
C SER A 636 -60.18 -84.35 -27.95
N LYS A 637 -59.73 -84.84 -29.11
CA LYS A 637 -59.78 -86.26 -29.50
C LYS A 637 -61.17 -86.88 -29.33
N GLY A 638 -62.21 -86.13 -29.68
CA GLY A 638 -63.61 -86.55 -29.60
C GLY A 638 -64.24 -86.55 -28.20
N LYS A 639 -63.55 -85.99 -27.18
CA LYS A 639 -64.10 -85.82 -25.83
C LYS A 639 -64.31 -84.34 -25.49
N PRO A 640 -65.41 -83.97 -24.82
CA PRO A 640 -65.63 -82.60 -24.37
C PRO A 640 -64.58 -82.16 -23.36
N LEU A 641 -63.99 -80.98 -23.60
CA LEU A 641 -63.12 -80.33 -22.63
C LEU A 641 -63.94 -79.57 -21.57
N PRO A 642 -63.39 -79.39 -20.35
CA PRO A 642 -64.06 -78.69 -19.27
C PRO A 642 -64.25 -77.20 -19.59
N GLU A 643 -65.26 -76.60 -18.97
CA GLU A 643 -65.40 -75.15 -18.93
C GLU A 643 -64.18 -74.49 -18.30
N GLY A 644 -63.81 -73.32 -18.82
CA GLY A 644 -62.64 -72.61 -18.35
C GLY A 644 -62.06 -71.68 -19.40
N GLU A 645 -60.92 -71.09 -19.05
CA GLU A 645 -60.19 -70.21 -19.97
C GLU A 645 -59.26 -71.04 -20.87
N TYR A 646 -59.18 -70.62 -22.11
CA TYR A 646 -58.31 -71.18 -23.13
C TYR A 646 -57.56 -70.04 -23.79
N SER A 647 -56.41 -70.36 -24.36
CA SER A 647 -55.66 -69.42 -25.16
C SER A 647 -55.43 -69.99 -26.55
N PHE A 648 -55.27 -69.12 -27.53
CA PHE A 648 -54.79 -69.51 -28.83
C PHE A 648 -53.45 -68.86 -29.14
N ALA A 649 -52.69 -69.50 -30.01
CA ALA A 649 -51.55 -68.90 -30.68
C ALA A 649 -51.64 -69.20 -32.19
N ILE A 650 -51.39 -68.17 -33.00
CA ILE A 650 -51.29 -68.29 -34.45
C ILE A 650 -50.03 -67.58 -34.92
N THR A 651 -49.28 -68.23 -35.79
CA THR A 651 -48.12 -67.63 -36.46
C THR A 651 -48.52 -67.21 -37.87
N LEU A 652 -48.48 -65.90 -38.11
CA LEU A 652 -48.72 -65.25 -39.39
C LEU A 652 -47.36 -65.00 -40.07
N ILE A 653 -47.17 -65.47 -41.29
CA ILE A 653 -45.95 -65.20 -42.06
C ILE A 653 -46.31 -64.23 -43.17
N ASP A 654 -45.75 -63.03 -43.17
CA ASP A 654 -46.01 -62.06 -44.24
C ASP A 654 -45.32 -62.44 -45.56
N LYS A 655 -45.59 -61.68 -46.63
CA LYS A 655 -45.00 -61.91 -47.96
C LYS A 655 -43.46 -61.79 -48.01
N SER A 656 -42.84 -61.17 -47.01
CA SER A 656 -41.39 -61.06 -46.90
C SER A 656 -40.75 -62.25 -46.15
N GLY A 657 -41.57 -63.16 -45.62
CA GLY A 657 -41.13 -64.31 -44.83
C GLY A 657 -40.99 -64.02 -43.33
N LYS A 658 -41.36 -62.82 -42.87
CA LYS A 658 -41.29 -62.43 -41.47
C LYS A 658 -42.44 -63.08 -40.69
N LYS A 659 -42.11 -63.75 -39.59
CA LYS A 659 -43.06 -64.44 -38.72
C LYS A 659 -43.57 -63.49 -37.64
N GLN A 660 -44.87 -63.45 -37.45
CA GLN A 660 -45.53 -62.70 -36.39
C GLN A 660 -46.40 -63.66 -35.58
N GLU A 661 -46.16 -63.76 -34.28
CA GLU A 661 -47.02 -64.53 -33.39
C GLU A 661 -48.18 -63.63 -32.90
N ARG A 662 -49.39 -64.19 -32.86
CA ARG A 662 -50.56 -63.57 -32.23
C ARG A 662 -51.12 -64.54 -31.21
N LYS A 663 -51.46 -64.00 -30.04
CA LYS A 663 -52.05 -64.76 -28.94
C LYS A 663 -53.30 -64.06 -28.45
N GLY A 664 -54.23 -64.87 -27.97
CA GLY A 664 -55.38 -64.33 -27.27
C GLY A 664 -56.05 -65.34 -26.36
N ASN A 665 -56.88 -64.84 -25.46
CA ASN A 665 -57.59 -65.63 -24.45
C ASN A 665 -59.09 -65.58 -24.69
N PHE A 666 -59.76 -66.70 -24.46
CA PHE A 666 -61.21 -66.86 -24.56
C PHE A 666 -61.72 -67.87 -23.53
N LYS A 667 -63.04 -67.98 -23.36
CA LYS A 667 -63.68 -68.88 -22.41
C LYS A 667 -64.57 -69.90 -23.12
N LEU A 668 -64.47 -71.15 -22.72
CA LEU A 668 -65.40 -72.21 -23.08
C LEU A 668 -66.45 -72.33 -21.97
N ASN A 669 -67.73 -72.27 -22.31
CA ASN A 669 -68.85 -72.48 -21.39
C ASN A 669 -69.79 -73.58 -21.91
N ARG A 670 -70.31 -74.46 -21.04
CA ARG A 670 -71.23 -75.55 -21.40
C ARG A 670 -72.48 -75.43 -20.53
N ASN A 671 -73.36 -74.51 -20.91
CA ASN A 671 -74.68 -74.40 -20.28
C ASN A 671 -75.57 -75.60 -20.61
#